data_AF-A0A493TVR2-F1
#
_entry.id   AF-A0A493TVR2-F1
#
_cell.length_a   1.000
_cell.length_b   1.000
_cell.length_c   1.000
_cell.angle_alpha   90.00
_cell.angle_beta   90.00
_cell.angle_gamma   90.00
#
_symmetry.space_group_name_H-M   'P 1'
#
loop_
_entity.id
_entity.type
_entity.pdbx_description
1 polymer ?
#
loop_
_entity_poly.entity_id
_entity_poly.type
_entity_poly.pdbx_seq_one_letter_code
_entity_poly.pdbx_strand_id
1 'polypeptide(L)'
;MARNCACIPSPLLLEQDRPPHRDKLWGGAPCLLGVVMGASGPQASTTLCTACFPACREGQFGRNCQETCQRAQGCRGLSFCLPDPYGCSCASGWSGSRCNQACPPGYYGPDCALACACRNGGSCNRFSGCVCPAGWHGQHCEKSDRFPQIIKLASELEFNLGSEPIISCVATGNPLPASDGVELRKADGTMLKLVKAIIEPGQITCEFQVRHLMKDDAGLWECRVSTTGGQDSRKVKVNIRVPPAPLSPPRLLAKQSRQLVVSPVDCFSGDGPIVSVKLLYKPKDDTSVWSSIVVDNSENITLMNLRPVTAYVVKVQLSRPGDGGEGSKGPEAVMVTECLEPTVKPVIEGWSIEEKNTLHVNWKLPSNHEPAHGFIVHLFDSARRLVWEKNITSISVLSARITDLEFNKEYGLEVLLYHCTSLGPPSDLYKVMINSKGPSSPRALSAESVSDTAVRLSWQVPEYPNGGITKYIVELQQVGGTSEPQWIDTDNGAETTKIVGGLNASTTYQFRVRANSHVPGEWSQPVKAKTLGDGALSVPPSLGSQSTEQSGIDQQLLLAIVGSVSVTCLTILFALLALFLIKKNFFHRRRTFTYQSGSGEETILQFNSGTLTLTRRPKPQPEPLSYPILEWEDIKFEDMIGEGNFGQVIRAMIKKDGLKMNAAIKMLKGECCRGVGRAEGVADTAGSQAALGAEEGREIPTEEWR
;
A
#
# COMPACT_ATOMS: atom_id res chain seq x y z
N MET A 1 -39.74 23.12 -26.14
CA MET A 1 -40.65 23.18 -27.31
C MET A 1 -41.57 21.96 -27.21
N ALA A 2 -42.57 21.95 -26.32
CA ALA A 2 -43.96 22.44 -26.42
C ALA A 2 -44.88 21.55 -27.29
N ARG A 3 -46.00 20.96 -26.83
CA ARG A 3 -46.62 20.83 -25.48
C ARG A 3 -47.83 19.84 -25.56
N ASN A 4 -48.01 19.01 -24.52
CA ASN A 4 -49.27 18.65 -23.79
C ASN A 4 -50.38 17.82 -24.50
N CYS A 5 -51.09 16.84 -23.92
CA CYS A 5 -51.36 16.42 -22.53
C CYS A 5 -51.93 14.98 -22.51
N ALA A 6 -51.72 14.24 -21.42
CA ALA A 6 -52.76 13.42 -20.77
C ALA A 6 -52.51 13.40 -19.26
N CYS A 7 -53.55 13.63 -18.45
CA CYS A 7 -53.53 13.57 -16.99
C CYS A 7 -54.39 12.41 -16.44
N ILE A 8 -53.82 11.79 -15.40
CA ILE A 8 -54.31 10.91 -14.31
C ILE A 8 -55.55 11.57 -13.61
N PRO A 9 -56.49 10.88 -12.87
CA PRO A 9 -56.16 10.04 -11.70
C PRO A 9 -57.01 8.82 -11.29
N SER A 10 -56.35 7.96 -10.50
CA SER A 10 -56.81 6.88 -9.59
C SER A 10 -57.46 7.45 -8.29
N PRO A 11 -57.75 6.72 -7.17
CA PRO A 11 -57.68 5.27 -6.85
C PRO A 11 -58.86 4.71 -5.98
N LEU A 12 -58.81 3.41 -5.61
CA LEU A 12 -59.00 2.81 -4.24
C LEU A 12 -59.80 1.48 -4.17
N LEU A 13 -59.18 0.48 -3.50
CA LEU A 13 -59.70 -0.53 -2.53
C LEU A 13 -60.83 -1.50 -2.98
N LEU A 14 -61.00 -2.76 -2.55
CA LEU A 14 -60.51 -3.57 -1.41
C LEU A 14 -60.87 -5.06 -1.68
N GLU A 15 -60.09 -5.98 -1.10
CA GLU A 15 -60.37 -7.42 -0.92
C GLU A 15 -61.53 -7.68 0.07
N GLN A 16 -62.34 -8.74 -0.16
CA GLN A 16 -62.62 -9.81 0.84
C GLN A 16 -63.55 -10.96 0.34
N ASP A 17 -63.08 -12.18 0.61
CA ASP A 17 -63.75 -13.41 1.12
C ASP A 17 -65.02 -14.07 0.48
N ARG A 18 -64.78 -15.32 0.05
CA ARG A 18 -65.53 -16.61 0.20
C ARG A 18 -66.98 -16.87 -0.36
N PRO A 19 -67.30 -18.16 -0.67
CA PRO A 19 -68.46 -18.65 -1.47
C PRO A 19 -69.59 -19.24 -0.56
N PRO A 20 -70.73 -19.84 -1.01
CA PRO A 20 -70.81 -21.12 -1.78
C PRO A 20 -72.03 -21.36 -2.73
N HIS A 21 -71.92 -22.42 -3.55
CA HIS A 21 -72.96 -23.36 -4.06
C HIS A 21 -74.37 -22.89 -4.51
N ARG A 22 -74.75 -23.16 -5.79
CA ARG A 22 -75.67 -24.25 -6.24
C ARG A 22 -76.22 -24.04 -7.68
N ASP A 23 -76.25 -25.14 -8.42
CA ASP A 23 -77.26 -25.62 -9.38
C ASP A 23 -77.79 -24.80 -10.58
N LYS A 24 -77.71 -25.50 -11.73
CA LYS A 24 -78.72 -25.68 -12.81
C LYS A 24 -78.81 -24.72 -14.02
N LEU A 25 -78.58 -25.39 -15.17
CA LEU A 25 -79.36 -25.43 -16.43
C LEU A 25 -79.42 -24.19 -17.37
N TRP A 26 -78.91 -24.46 -18.59
CA TRP A 26 -79.39 -24.10 -19.95
C TRP A 26 -79.70 -22.63 -20.30
N GLY A 27 -79.09 -22.18 -21.40
CA GLY A 27 -79.74 -21.30 -22.37
C GLY A 27 -78.86 -20.22 -23.00
N GLY A 28 -78.80 -20.24 -24.34
CA GLY A 28 -78.75 -19.02 -25.14
C GLY A 28 -77.36 -18.50 -25.55
N ALA A 29 -76.99 -18.76 -26.79
CA ALA A 29 -76.04 -17.93 -27.54
C ALA A 29 -76.76 -16.68 -28.07
N PRO A 30 -76.17 -15.47 -28.01
CA PRO A 30 -76.66 -14.31 -28.74
C PRO A 30 -75.82 -14.01 -29.99
N CYS A 31 -76.52 -13.55 -31.04
CA CYS A 31 -75.98 -13.00 -32.27
C CYS A 31 -75.10 -11.76 -32.02
N LEU A 32 -73.98 -11.66 -32.74
CA LEU A 32 -73.20 -10.44 -32.89
C LEU A 32 -73.54 -9.76 -34.22
N LEU A 33 -74.08 -8.55 -34.12
CA LEU A 33 -74.13 -7.54 -35.18
C LEU A 33 -72.73 -6.92 -35.34
N GLY A 34 -72.28 -6.79 -36.59
CA GLY A 34 -71.11 -6.01 -36.97
C GLY A 34 -71.35 -5.35 -38.32
N VAL A 35 -71.63 -4.05 -38.30
CA VAL A 35 -71.64 -3.10 -39.43
C VAL A 35 -70.18 -2.64 -39.63
N VAL A 36 -69.64 -2.41 -40.84
CA VAL A 36 -69.48 -1.05 -41.44
C VAL A 36 -68.76 -1.12 -42.80
N MET A 37 -69.45 -0.55 -43.80
CA MET A 37 -69.05 0.33 -44.92
C MET A 37 -67.92 0.01 -45.91
N GLY A 38 -68.27 0.09 -47.20
CA GLY A 38 -67.68 1.11 -48.09
C GLY A 38 -67.58 0.76 -49.58
N ALA A 39 -68.44 1.40 -50.40
CA ALA A 39 -68.15 2.02 -51.72
C ALA A 39 -69.02 1.60 -52.94
N SER A 40 -69.80 2.59 -53.40
CA SER A 40 -70.14 2.98 -54.80
C SER A 40 -70.84 2.02 -55.78
N GLY A 41 -72.10 2.36 -56.11
CA GLY A 41 -72.91 1.91 -57.28
C GLY A 41 -73.47 0.49 -57.15
N PRO A 42 -74.67 0.14 -57.68
CA PRO A 42 -75.14 0.54 -59.00
C PRO A 42 -76.69 0.73 -59.12
N GLN A 43 -77.07 0.93 -60.39
CA GLN A 43 -78.40 0.84 -60.99
C GLN A 43 -79.34 -0.21 -60.40
N ALA A 44 -80.64 0.10 -60.50
CA ALA A 44 -81.74 -0.81 -60.30
C ALA A 44 -81.51 -2.16 -60.98
N SER A 45 -81.48 -3.23 -60.18
CA SER A 45 -81.83 -4.58 -60.62
C SER A 45 -82.89 -5.09 -59.67
N THR A 46 -84.13 -5.01 -60.15
CA THR A 46 -85.27 -5.75 -59.65
C THR A 46 -84.88 -7.22 -59.45
N THR A 47 -84.80 -7.68 -58.21
CA THR A 47 -84.78 -9.11 -57.92
C THR A 47 -86.00 -9.46 -57.07
N LEU A 48 -86.77 -10.39 -57.62
CA LEU A 48 -88.11 -10.80 -57.26
C LEU A 48 -88.34 -11.01 -55.75
N CYS A 49 -89.50 -10.56 -55.27
CA CYS A 49 -90.22 -11.28 -54.23
C CYS A 49 -90.48 -12.71 -54.72
N THR A 50 -89.68 -13.68 -54.28
CA THR A 50 -90.06 -15.09 -54.39
C THR A 50 -91.07 -15.42 -53.30
N ALA A 51 -92.19 -15.97 -53.75
CA ALA A 51 -93.35 -16.36 -52.96
C ALA A 51 -93.01 -17.15 -51.68
N CYS A 52 -93.79 -16.91 -50.62
CA CYS A 52 -93.83 -17.80 -49.46
C CYS A 52 -94.54 -19.09 -49.87
N PHE A 53 -93.79 -20.19 -49.96
CA PHE A 53 -94.34 -21.54 -50.12
C PHE A 53 -94.60 -22.15 -48.74
N PRO A 54 -95.66 -22.94 -48.55
CA PRO A 54 -95.87 -23.69 -47.31
C PRO A 54 -94.72 -24.68 -47.10
N ALA A 55 -94.07 -24.64 -45.93
CA ALA A 55 -93.00 -25.57 -45.59
C ALA A 55 -93.50 -27.03 -45.58
N CYS A 56 -92.65 -27.95 -46.02
CA CYS A 56 -92.95 -29.37 -46.02
C CYS A 56 -93.12 -29.93 -44.59
N ARG A 57 -93.91 -31.01 -44.45
CA ARG A 57 -94.10 -31.71 -43.16
C ARG A 57 -92.77 -32.34 -42.68
N GLU A 58 -92.65 -32.60 -41.38
CA GLU A 58 -91.44 -33.22 -40.80
C GLU A 58 -90.98 -34.45 -41.60
N GLY A 59 -89.72 -34.43 -42.02
CA GLY A 59 -89.11 -35.51 -42.80
C GLY A 59 -89.33 -35.40 -44.31
N GLN A 60 -89.79 -34.27 -44.86
CA GLN A 60 -89.86 -34.02 -46.31
C GLN A 60 -89.21 -32.69 -46.71
N PHE A 61 -88.63 -32.63 -47.91
CA PHE A 61 -87.96 -31.43 -48.45
C PHE A 61 -87.98 -31.39 -49.99
N GLY A 62 -87.54 -30.26 -50.57
CA GLY A 62 -87.38 -30.09 -52.02
C GLY A 62 -88.63 -29.56 -52.72
N ARG A 63 -88.54 -29.31 -54.03
CA ARG A 63 -89.62 -28.68 -54.82
C ARG A 63 -90.90 -29.52 -54.72
N ASN A 64 -91.98 -28.95 -54.19
CA ASN A 64 -93.27 -29.63 -53.92
C ASN A 64 -93.22 -30.77 -52.87
N CYS A 65 -92.25 -30.78 -51.94
CA CYS A 65 -92.16 -31.76 -50.84
C CYS A 65 -92.05 -33.23 -51.27
N GLN A 66 -91.49 -33.48 -52.45
CA GLN A 66 -91.44 -34.82 -53.03
C GLN A 66 -90.33 -35.71 -52.47
N GLU A 67 -89.34 -35.14 -51.76
CA GLU A 67 -88.22 -35.89 -51.19
C GLU A 67 -88.46 -36.21 -49.71
N THR A 68 -88.09 -37.42 -49.24
CA THR A 68 -88.31 -37.90 -47.87
C THR A 68 -86.99 -38.23 -47.15
N CYS A 69 -86.88 -37.88 -45.86
CA CYS A 69 -85.70 -38.09 -45.00
C CYS A 69 -85.56 -39.54 -44.47
N GLN A 70 -86.26 -40.56 -45.01
CA GLN A 70 -86.25 -41.92 -44.43
C GLN A 70 -85.02 -42.77 -44.86
N ARG A 71 -84.49 -43.50 -43.86
CA ARG A 71 -83.08 -43.91 -43.67
C ARG A 71 -82.49 -45.01 -44.58
N ALA A 72 -83.03 -45.26 -45.78
CA ALA A 72 -82.42 -46.22 -46.71
C ALA A 72 -82.47 -45.82 -48.20
N GLN A 73 -83.36 -44.92 -48.60
CA GLN A 73 -83.38 -44.31 -49.95
C GLN A 73 -83.19 -42.78 -49.93
N GLY A 74 -83.07 -42.20 -48.73
CA GLY A 74 -82.72 -40.80 -48.48
C GLY A 74 -81.22 -40.58 -48.30
N CYS A 75 -80.89 -39.34 -47.98
CA CYS A 75 -79.58 -38.70 -48.13
C CYS A 75 -78.40 -39.53 -47.61
N ARG A 76 -77.52 -39.89 -48.54
CA ARG A 76 -76.37 -40.77 -48.26
C ARG A 76 -75.21 -39.93 -47.76
N GLY A 77 -74.59 -40.28 -46.64
CA GLY A 77 -73.49 -39.48 -46.07
C GLY A 77 -73.94 -38.18 -45.40
N LEU A 78 -75.10 -38.20 -44.74
CA LEU A 78 -75.73 -37.05 -44.09
C LEU A 78 -75.15 -36.77 -42.69
N SER A 79 -75.06 -35.48 -42.31
CA SER A 79 -74.87 -35.06 -40.92
C SER A 79 -76.21 -34.92 -40.19
N PHE A 80 -77.18 -34.20 -40.76
CA PHE A 80 -78.55 -34.04 -40.25
C PHE A 80 -79.54 -33.63 -41.38
N CYS A 81 -80.84 -33.96 -41.25
CA CYS A 81 -81.87 -33.59 -42.23
C CYS A 81 -82.65 -32.38 -41.69
N LEU A 82 -82.71 -31.28 -42.43
CA LEU A 82 -83.50 -30.10 -42.04
C LEU A 82 -84.82 -30.04 -42.83
N PRO A 83 -85.91 -29.55 -42.22
CA PRO A 83 -87.15 -29.26 -42.94
C PRO A 83 -86.92 -28.16 -44.01
N ASP A 84 -87.81 -28.14 -45.01
CA ASP A 84 -87.79 -27.19 -46.13
C ASP A 84 -87.59 -25.72 -45.70
N PRO A 85 -86.83 -24.88 -46.43
CA PRO A 85 -86.26 -25.07 -47.78
C PRO A 85 -84.87 -25.71 -47.84
N TYR A 86 -84.29 -26.14 -46.71
CA TYR A 86 -82.86 -26.45 -46.61
C TYR A 86 -82.50 -27.88 -47.04
N GLY A 87 -83.41 -28.84 -46.87
CA GLY A 87 -83.19 -30.24 -47.24
C GLY A 87 -82.09 -30.94 -46.45
N CYS A 88 -81.34 -31.81 -47.11
CA CYS A 88 -80.29 -32.61 -46.49
C CYS A 88 -78.98 -31.85 -46.33
N SER A 89 -78.50 -31.71 -45.09
CA SER A 89 -77.14 -31.21 -44.84
C SER A 89 -76.13 -32.34 -44.91
N CYS A 90 -75.30 -32.28 -45.93
CA CYS A 90 -74.33 -33.30 -46.26
C CYS A 90 -73.12 -33.24 -45.33
N ALA A 91 -72.58 -34.41 -44.98
CA ALA A 91 -71.28 -34.47 -44.31
C ALA A 91 -70.18 -33.97 -45.25
N SER A 92 -69.05 -33.56 -44.67
CA SER A 92 -67.92 -33.03 -45.43
C SER A 92 -67.54 -33.94 -46.61
N GLY A 93 -67.32 -33.35 -47.78
CA GLY A 93 -66.95 -34.07 -49.00
C GLY A 93 -68.12 -34.53 -49.88
N TRP A 94 -69.35 -34.20 -49.50
CA TRP A 94 -70.57 -34.55 -50.24
C TRP A 94 -71.49 -33.33 -50.46
N SER A 95 -72.21 -33.34 -51.57
CA SER A 95 -73.20 -32.33 -51.97
C SER A 95 -74.36 -32.96 -52.78
N GLY A 96 -75.27 -32.08 -53.21
CA GLY A 96 -76.50 -32.44 -53.93
C GLY A 96 -77.66 -32.64 -52.96
N SER A 97 -78.90 -32.58 -53.47
CA SER A 97 -80.11 -32.67 -52.65
C SER A 97 -80.20 -33.95 -51.80
N ARG A 98 -79.44 -34.99 -52.17
CA ARG A 98 -79.36 -36.27 -51.45
C ARG A 98 -77.97 -36.65 -50.95
N CYS A 99 -77.01 -35.72 -50.94
CA CYS A 99 -75.63 -35.96 -50.50
C CYS A 99 -74.91 -37.10 -51.23
N ASN A 100 -75.36 -37.43 -52.44
CA ASN A 100 -74.84 -38.53 -53.25
C ASN A 100 -73.76 -38.08 -54.24
N GLN A 101 -73.49 -36.78 -54.34
CA GLN A 101 -72.46 -36.23 -55.21
C GLN A 101 -71.22 -35.92 -54.39
N ALA A 102 -70.05 -36.32 -54.86
CA ALA A 102 -68.79 -35.86 -54.26
C ALA A 102 -68.59 -34.37 -54.55
N CYS A 103 -67.91 -33.65 -53.65
CA CYS A 103 -67.60 -32.25 -53.92
C CYS A 103 -66.88 -32.07 -55.27
N PRO A 104 -67.25 -31.03 -56.04
CA PRO A 104 -66.54 -30.69 -57.26
C PRO A 104 -65.09 -30.30 -56.94
N PRO A 105 -64.15 -30.47 -57.89
CA PRO A 105 -62.75 -30.10 -57.69
C PRO A 105 -62.62 -28.65 -57.21
N GLY A 106 -61.85 -28.43 -56.14
CA GLY A 106 -61.66 -27.11 -55.55
C GLY A 106 -62.65 -26.72 -54.46
N TYR A 107 -63.56 -27.61 -54.05
CA TYR A 107 -64.51 -27.37 -52.94
C TYR A 107 -64.46 -28.50 -51.90
N TYR A 108 -64.72 -28.17 -50.64
CA TYR A 108 -64.67 -29.09 -49.49
C TYR A 108 -65.66 -28.67 -48.39
N GLY A 109 -65.74 -29.48 -47.33
CA GLY A 109 -66.61 -29.20 -46.18
C GLY A 109 -68.07 -29.63 -46.40
N PRO A 110 -68.96 -29.37 -45.43
CA PRO A 110 -70.37 -29.76 -45.52
C PRO A 110 -71.03 -29.03 -46.69
N ASP A 111 -71.86 -29.76 -47.44
CA ASP A 111 -72.53 -29.28 -48.66
C ASP A 111 -71.58 -28.69 -49.72
N CYS A 112 -70.27 -28.94 -49.60
CA CYS A 112 -69.20 -28.35 -50.41
C CYS A 112 -69.21 -26.82 -50.41
N ALA A 113 -69.68 -26.20 -49.32
CA ALA A 113 -69.84 -24.76 -49.21
C ALA A 113 -68.49 -24.00 -49.12
N LEU A 114 -67.39 -24.68 -48.81
CA LEU A 114 -66.07 -24.07 -48.65
C LEU A 114 -65.23 -24.26 -49.91
N ALA A 115 -64.69 -23.19 -50.46
CA ALA A 115 -63.72 -23.25 -51.56
C ALA A 115 -62.30 -23.51 -51.02
N CYS A 116 -61.56 -24.39 -51.69
CA CYS A 116 -60.14 -24.62 -51.44
C CYS A 116 -59.30 -23.49 -52.04
N ALA A 117 -58.67 -22.70 -51.18
CA ALA A 117 -57.70 -21.67 -51.57
C ALA A 117 -56.25 -22.12 -51.29
N CYS A 118 -55.91 -23.36 -51.63
CA CYS A 118 -54.61 -23.96 -51.28
C CYS A 118 -53.47 -23.28 -52.04
N ARG A 119 -52.43 -22.86 -51.31
CA ARG A 119 -51.23 -22.20 -51.84
C ARG A 119 -50.05 -23.17 -51.83
N ASN A 120 -48.96 -22.78 -52.49
CA ASN A 120 -47.65 -23.46 -52.41
C ASN A 120 -47.67 -24.97 -52.69
N GLY A 121 -48.47 -25.41 -53.66
CA GLY A 121 -48.56 -26.83 -54.05
C GLY A 121 -49.46 -27.69 -53.16
N GLY A 122 -50.26 -27.09 -52.27
CA GLY A 122 -51.29 -27.79 -51.49
C GLY A 122 -52.36 -28.45 -52.36
N SER A 123 -52.73 -29.68 -52.03
CA SER A 123 -53.79 -30.43 -52.72
C SER A 123 -55.13 -30.27 -52.00
N CYS A 124 -56.22 -30.06 -52.74
CA CYS A 124 -57.55 -29.91 -52.16
C CYS A 124 -58.17 -31.30 -51.90
N ASN A 125 -58.26 -31.69 -50.63
CA ASN A 125 -59.01 -32.86 -50.20
C ASN A 125 -60.47 -32.47 -49.91
N ARG A 126 -61.41 -33.14 -50.59
CA ARG A 126 -62.85 -32.86 -50.46
C ARG A 126 -63.39 -32.96 -49.02
N PHE A 127 -62.75 -33.74 -48.15
CA PHE A 127 -63.19 -33.94 -46.76
C PHE A 127 -62.60 -32.92 -45.79
N SER A 128 -61.29 -32.66 -45.88
CA SER A 128 -60.53 -31.89 -44.87
C SER A 128 -60.02 -30.54 -45.37
N GLY A 129 -60.21 -30.20 -46.65
CA GLY A 129 -59.67 -28.98 -47.24
C GLY A 129 -58.24 -29.15 -47.73
N CYS A 130 -57.41 -28.12 -47.56
CA CYS A 130 -56.05 -28.14 -48.08
C CYS A 130 -55.16 -29.13 -47.32
N VAL A 131 -54.61 -30.10 -48.04
CA VAL A 131 -53.55 -31.00 -47.58
C VAL A 131 -52.23 -30.44 -48.07
N CYS A 132 -51.42 -29.97 -47.13
CA CYS A 132 -50.18 -29.28 -47.44
C CYS A 132 -49.03 -30.26 -47.71
N PRO A 133 -48.16 -29.93 -48.69
CA PRO A 133 -46.92 -30.67 -48.89
C PRO A 133 -45.97 -30.50 -47.70
N ALA A 134 -44.97 -31.38 -47.59
CA ALA A 134 -43.98 -31.31 -46.53
C ALA A 134 -43.33 -29.91 -46.46
N GLY A 135 -43.26 -29.34 -45.25
CA GLY A 135 -42.72 -28.00 -45.02
C GLY A 135 -43.73 -26.85 -45.18
N TRP A 136 -45.02 -27.14 -45.34
CA TRP A 136 -46.08 -26.14 -45.36
C TRP A 136 -47.24 -26.53 -44.45
N HIS A 137 -47.85 -25.55 -43.80
CA HIS A 137 -48.97 -25.74 -42.88
C HIS A 137 -49.90 -24.52 -42.89
N GLY A 138 -51.01 -24.60 -42.15
CA GLY A 138 -52.09 -23.60 -42.19
C GLY A 138 -53.31 -24.07 -42.97
N GLN A 139 -54.42 -23.35 -42.86
CA GLN A 139 -55.70 -23.73 -43.48
C GLN A 139 -55.64 -23.76 -45.02
N HIS A 140 -54.69 -23.01 -45.58
CA HIS A 140 -54.48 -22.83 -47.01
C HIS A 140 -53.03 -23.12 -47.42
N CYS A 141 -52.22 -23.78 -46.58
CA CYS A 141 -50.79 -24.01 -46.83
C CYS A 141 -50.00 -22.70 -47.04
N GLU A 142 -50.44 -21.64 -46.34
CA GLU A 142 -49.93 -20.29 -46.46
C GLU A 142 -48.69 -20.03 -45.59
N LYS A 143 -48.43 -20.91 -44.61
CA LYS A 143 -47.29 -20.82 -43.71
C LYS A 143 -46.25 -21.86 -44.12
N SER A 144 -44.97 -21.47 -44.18
CA SER A 144 -43.85 -22.39 -44.43
C SER A 144 -43.19 -22.80 -43.12
N ASP A 145 -42.93 -24.09 -42.95
CA ASP A 145 -42.07 -24.55 -41.88
C ASP A 145 -40.64 -24.13 -42.22
N ARG A 146 -40.07 -23.29 -41.35
CA ARG A 146 -38.66 -22.92 -41.40
C ARG A 146 -37.94 -23.68 -40.32
N PHE A 147 -36.80 -24.28 -40.70
CA PHE A 147 -35.88 -24.87 -39.74
C PHE A 147 -35.61 -23.85 -38.62
N PRO A 148 -35.63 -24.28 -37.35
CA PRO A 148 -35.29 -23.39 -36.27
C PRO A 148 -33.86 -22.89 -36.44
N GLN A 149 -33.56 -21.71 -35.91
CA GLN A 149 -32.22 -21.12 -35.94
C GLN A 149 -31.86 -20.50 -34.60
N ILE A 150 -30.64 -20.78 -34.12
CA ILE A 150 -30.09 -20.13 -32.92
C ILE A 150 -29.45 -18.78 -33.31
N ILE A 151 -30.14 -17.69 -32.98
CA ILE A 151 -29.74 -16.33 -33.38
C ILE A 151 -28.78 -15.67 -32.38
N LYS A 152 -28.87 -15.99 -31.09
CA LYS A 152 -27.99 -15.41 -30.06
C LYS A 152 -27.48 -16.49 -29.11
N LEU A 153 -26.20 -16.79 -29.28
CA LEU A 153 -25.38 -17.57 -28.37
C LEU A 153 -23.92 -17.14 -28.59
N ALA A 154 -23.21 -16.78 -27.53
CA ALA A 154 -21.80 -16.41 -27.62
C ALA A 154 -20.97 -17.60 -28.11
N SER A 155 -19.86 -17.35 -28.80
CA SER A 155 -18.92 -18.41 -29.23
C SER A 155 -18.06 -18.92 -28.08
N GLU A 156 -17.78 -18.05 -27.11
CA GLU A 156 -16.99 -18.33 -25.92
C GLU A 156 -17.60 -17.62 -24.71
N LEU A 157 -17.65 -18.32 -23.58
CA LEU A 157 -18.15 -17.82 -22.31
C LEU A 157 -17.09 -18.10 -21.24
N GLU A 158 -16.81 -17.10 -20.41
CA GLU A 158 -15.89 -17.26 -19.27
C GLU A 158 -16.64 -17.08 -17.96
N PHE A 159 -16.48 -18.04 -17.05
CA PHE A 159 -17.10 -18.03 -15.73
C PHE A 159 -16.06 -18.30 -14.65
N ASN A 160 -16.38 -17.93 -13.41
CA ASN A 160 -15.56 -18.22 -12.25
C ASN A 160 -15.98 -19.54 -11.61
N LEU A 161 -15.00 -20.28 -11.07
CA LEU A 161 -15.26 -21.51 -10.32
C LEU A 161 -16.21 -21.24 -9.14
N GLY A 162 -17.21 -22.11 -8.97
CA GLY A 162 -18.20 -22.01 -7.91
C GLY A 162 -19.32 -21.00 -8.15
N SER A 163 -19.27 -20.21 -9.23
CA SER A 163 -20.34 -19.28 -9.56
C SER A 163 -21.59 -20.00 -10.12
N GLU A 164 -22.71 -19.28 -10.12
CA GLU A 164 -24.02 -19.78 -10.60
C GLU A 164 -24.54 -18.93 -11.77
N PRO A 165 -23.91 -18.97 -12.95
CA PRO A 165 -24.29 -18.12 -14.06
C PRO A 165 -25.60 -18.55 -14.70
N ILE A 166 -26.27 -17.59 -15.33
CA ILE A 166 -27.44 -17.81 -16.17
C ILE A 166 -27.01 -17.66 -17.63
N ILE A 167 -27.21 -18.72 -18.41
CA ILE A 167 -26.89 -18.75 -19.85
C ILE A 167 -28.18 -18.61 -20.63
N SER A 168 -28.21 -17.67 -21.58
CA SER A 168 -29.35 -17.46 -22.47
C SER A 168 -29.07 -18.03 -23.86
N CYS A 169 -30.03 -18.77 -24.39
CA CYS A 169 -30.04 -19.22 -25.79
C CYS A 169 -31.30 -18.65 -26.46
N VAL A 170 -31.12 -17.89 -27.53
CA VAL A 170 -32.22 -17.27 -28.28
C VAL A 170 -32.38 -17.97 -29.62
N ALA A 171 -33.61 -18.38 -29.91
CA ALA A 171 -33.95 -19.13 -31.10
C ALA A 171 -35.16 -18.53 -31.84
N THR A 172 -35.19 -18.72 -33.15
CA THR A 172 -36.33 -18.42 -34.02
C THR A 172 -36.73 -19.66 -34.80
N GLY A 173 -37.92 -19.67 -35.39
CA GLY A 173 -38.43 -20.78 -36.20
C GLY A 173 -39.86 -20.53 -36.62
N ASN A 174 -40.34 -21.30 -37.61
CA ASN A 174 -41.75 -21.38 -37.93
C ASN A 174 -42.14 -22.87 -38.04
N PRO A 175 -43.01 -23.42 -37.18
CA PRO A 175 -43.57 -22.76 -36.00
C PRO A 175 -42.47 -22.35 -35.01
N LEU A 176 -42.76 -21.33 -34.20
CA LEU A 176 -41.83 -20.87 -33.17
C LEU A 176 -41.51 -22.03 -32.20
N PRO A 177 -40.24 -22.24 -31.81
CA PRO A 177 -39.90 -23.31 -30.89
C PRO A 177 -40.63 -23.17 -29.55
N ALA A 178 -41.17 -24.28 -29.06
CA ALA A 178 -41.71 -24.36 -27.71
C ALA A 178 -40.58 -24.38 -26.68
N SER A 179 -40.89 -24.06 -25.41
CA SER A 179 -39.87 -23.97 -24.34
C SER A 179 -39.16 -25.29 -24.06
N ASP A 180 -39.84 -26.42 -24.24
CA ASP A 180 -39.29 -27.78 -24.16
C ASP A 180 -38.50 -28.20 -25.41
N GLY A 181 -38.66 -27.47 -26.51
CA GLY A 181 -37.87 -27.65 -27.73
C GLY A 181 -36.48 -27.02 -27.70
N VAL A 182 -36.16 -26.21 -26.67
CA VAL A 182 -34.85 -25.57 -26.51
C VAL A 182 -34.13 -26.18 -25.31
N GLU A 183 -32.99 -26.82 -25.57
CA GLU A 183 -32.18 -27.49 -24.56
C GLU A 183 -30.75 -26.96 -24.60
N LEU A 184 -30.12 -26.83 -23.42
CA LEU A 184 -28.69 -26.55 -23.29
C LEU A 184 -27.99 -27.73 -22.62
N ARG A 185 -27.01 -28.30 -23.30
CA ARG A 185 -26.26 -29.48 -22.87
C ARG A 185 -24.82 -29.11 -22.53
N LYS A 186 -24.35 -29.55 -21.36
CA LYS A 186 -22.95 -29.49 -20.96
C LYS A 186 -22.07 -30.40 -21.84
N ALA A 187 -20.75 -30.28 -21.69
CA ALA A 187 -19.78 -31.09 -22.44
C ALA A 187 -19.88 -32.61 -22.16
N ASP A 188 -20.32 -32.98 -20.96
CA ASP A 188 -20.58 -34.37 -20.53
C ASP A 188 -21.93 -34.93 -21.05
N GLY A 189 -22.74 -34.10 -21.72
CA GLY A 189 -24.08 -34.43 -22.19
C GLY A 189 -25.20 -34.14 -21.19
N THR A 190 -24.89 -33.63 -19.99
CA THR A 190 -25.89 -33.30 -18.97
C THR A 190 -26.77 -32.13 -19.43
N MET A 191 -28.09 -32.30 -19.36
CA MET A 191 -29.07 -31.27 -19.71
C MET A 191 -29.26 -30.29 -18.55
N LEU A 192 -29.17 -29.00 -18.83
CA LEU A 192 -29.38 -27.95 -17.85
C LEU A 192 -30.86 -27.66 -17.64
N LYS A 193 -31.21 -27.30 -16.41
CA LYS A 193 -32.59 -26.96 -16.05
C LYS A 193 -32.95 -25.59 -16.62
N LEU A 194 -34.00 -25.55 -17.43
CA LEU A 194 -34.64 -24.32 -17.86
C LEU A 194 -35.24 -23.59 -16.65
N VAL A 195 -34.85 -22.34 -16.43
CA VAL A 195 -35.36 -21.51 -15.34
C VAL A 195 -36.44 -20.55 -15.84
N LYS A 196 -36.25 -20.00 -17.04
CA LYS A 196 -37.17 -19.01 -17.60
C LYS A 196 -37.19 -19.12 -19.12
N ALA A 197 -38.39 -19.04 -19.70
CA ALA A 197 -38.58 -18.90 -21.14
C ALA A 197 -39.39 -17.62 -21.40
N ILE A 198 -38.90 -16.79 -22.31
CA ILE A 198 -39.50 -15.53 -22.71
C ILE A 198 -39.85 -15.63 -24.18
N ILE A 199 -41.14 -15.53 -24.51
CA ILE A 199 -41.65 -15.63 -25.88
C ILE A 199 -41.95 -14.22 -26.38
N GLU A 200 -41.22 -13.81 -27.42
CA GLU A 200 -41.41 -12.53 -28.11
C GLU A 200 -41.89 -12.77 -29.54
N PRO A 201 -42.44 -11.76 -30.24
CA PRO A 201 -42.86 -11.92 -31.63
C PRO A 201 -41.70 -12.40 -32.52
N GLY A 202 -41.76 -13.67 -32.95
CA GLY A 202 -40.78 -14.27 -33.85
C GLY A 202 -39.52 -14.85 -33.20
N GLN A 203 -39.37 -14.83 -31.87
CA GLN A 203 -38.24 -15.45 -31.18
C GLN A 203 -38.59 -15.94 -29.76
N ILE A 204 -37.83 -16.91 -29.27
CA ILE A 204 -37.90 -17.41 -27.89
C ILE A 204 -36.51 -17.29 -27.25
N THR A 205 -36.46 -16.75 -26.04
CA THR A 205 -35.26 -16.70 -25.20
C THR A 205 -35.41 -17.66 -24.03
N CYS A 206 -34.54 -18.66 -23.96
CA CYS A 206 -34.50 -19.63 -22.86
C CYS A 206 -33.26 -19.38 -21.98
N GLU A 207 -33.49 -19.23 -20.67
CA GLU A 207 -32.46 -19.01 -19.66
C GLU A 207 -32.25 -20.27 -18.82
N PHE A 208 -31.00 -20.73 -18.77
CA PHE A 208 -30.56 -21.92 -18.06
C PHE A 208 -29.65 -21.52 -16.90
N GLN A 209 -30.01 -21.90 -15.68
CA GLN A 209 -29.17 -21.66 -14.51
C GLN A 209 -28.22 -22.84 -14.32
N VAL A 210 -26.93 -22.53 -14.22
CA VAL A 210 -25.92 -23.51 -13.82
C VAL A 210 -25.74 -23.40 -12.31
N ARG A 211 -25.84 -24.51 -11.60
CA ARG A 211 -25.57 -24.56 -10.16
C ARG A 211 -24.14 -25.00 -9.93
N HIS A 212 -23.42 -24.26 -9.10
CA HIS A 212 -22.05 -24.54 -8.65
C HIS A 212 -21.12 -25.06 -9.76
N LEU A 213 -20.58 -24.15 -10.57
CA LEU A 213 -19.61 -24.53 -11.60
C LEU A 213 -18.37 -25.22 -11.02
N MET A 214 -18.04 -26.38 -11.57
CA MET A 214 -16.84 -27.15 -11.23
C MET A 214 -15.81 -27.05 -12.35
N LYS A 215 -14.52 -27.28 -12.08
CA LYS A 215 -13.46 -27.19 -13.10
C LYS A 215 -13.70 -28.13 -14.30
N ASP A 216 -14.30 -29.28 -14.04
CA ASP A 216 -14.60 -30.31 -15.05
C ASP A 216 -15.77 -29.94 -15.97
N ASP A 217 -16.56 -28.92 -15.62
CA ASP A 217 -17.63 -28.39 -16.46
C ASP A 217 -17.08 -27.60 -17.67
N ALA A 218 -15.77 -27.32 -17.71
CA ALA A 218 -15.13 -26.63 -18.82
C ALA A 218 -15.16 -27.49 -20.09
N GLY A 219 -15.51 -26.89 -21.21
CA GLY A 219 -15.59 -27.62 -22.48
C GLY A 219 -16.54 -27.01 -23.49
N LEU A 220 -16.87 -27.78 -24.52
CA LEU A 220 -17.81 -27.37 -25.57
C LEU A 220 -19.23 -27.78 -25.19
N TRP A 221 -20.06 -26.81 -24.84
CA TRP A 221 -21.48 -27.00 -24.55
C TRP A 221 -22.27 -26.82 -25.85
N GLU A 222 -23.47 -27.39 -25.93
CA GLU A 222 -24.32 -27.36 -27.12
C GLU A 222 -25.73 -26.85 -26.76
N CYS A 223 -26.15 -25.74 -27.36
CA CYS A 223 -27.56 -25.36 -27.39
C CYS A 223 -28.20 -26.05 -28.59
N ARG A 224 -29.34 -26.70 -28.38
CA ARG A 224 -30.09 -27.45 -29.39
C ARG A 224 -31.54 -26.97 -29.40
N VAL A 225 -32.05 -26.66 -30.58
CA VAL A 225 -33.41 -26.18 -30.79
C VAL A 225 -34.13 -27.10 -31.75
N SER A 226 -35.31 -27.55 -31.37
CA SER A 226 -36.11 -28.51 -32.13
C SER A 226 -37.54 -28.00 -32.33
N THR A 227 -38.05 -28.12 -33.55
CA THR A 227 -39.45 -27.84 -33.90
C THR A 227 -39.99 -28.94 -34.83
N THR A 228 -41.28 -28.88 -35.16
CA THR A 228 -41.85 -29.77 -36.19
C THR A 228 -41.20 -29.57 -37.57
N GLY A 229 -40.56 -28.41 -37.80
CA GLY A 229 -39.86 -28.08 -39.04
C GLY A 229 -38.41 -28.57 -39.09
N GLY A 230 -37.83 -29.07 -37.99
CA GLY A 230 -36.48 -29.62 -37.95
C GLY A 230 -35.70 -29.23 -36.69
N GLN A 231 -34.37 -29.33 -36.75
CA GLN A 231 -33.48 -29.11 -35.61
C GLN A 231 -32.24 -28.31 -36.01
N ASP A 232 -31.80 -27.42 -35.12
CA ASP A 232 -30.54 -26.67 -35.22
C ASP A 232 -29.75 -26.79 -33.91
N SER A 233 -28.44 -26.72 -33.99
CA SER A 233 -27.56 -26.84 -32.83
C SER A 233 -26.32 -25.97 -32.97
N ARG A 234 -25.97 -25.25 -31.90
CA ARG A 234 -24.80 -24.38 -31.87
C ARG A 234 -23.98 -24.65 -30.62
N LYS A 235 -22.67 -24.83 -30.82
CA LYS A 235 -21.72 -25.07 -29.74
C LYS A 235 -21.13 -23.76 -29.20
N VAL A 236 -20.90 -23.73 -27.89
CA VAL A 236 -20.25 -22.63 -27.17
C VAL A 236 -19.12 -23.19 -26.32
N LYS A 237 -17.95 -22.56 -26.37
CA LYS A 237 -16.81 -22.94 -25.54
C LYS A 237 -16.94 -22.27 -24.17
N VAL A 238 -17.02 -23.06 -23.13
CA VAL A 238 -17.09 -22.58 -21.74
C VAL A 238 -15.72 -22.75 -21.08
N ASN A 239 -15.12 -21.63 -20.69
CA ASN A 239 -13.89 -21.59 -19.91
C ASN A 239 -14.22 -21.28 -18.46
N ILE A 240 -13.60 -22.02 -17.55
CA ILE A 240 -13.77 -21.82 -16.11
C ILE A 240 -12.46 -21.33 -15.54
N ARG A 241 -12.51 -20.16 -14.92
CA ARG A 241 -11.38 -19.46 -14.32
C ARG A 241 -11.43 -19.63 -12.81
N VAL A 242 -10.27 -19.78 -12.19
CA VAL A 242 -10.14 -19.92 -10.74
C VAL A 242 -10.02 -18.52 -10.12
N PRO A 243 -10.91 -18.12 -9.18
CA PRO A 243 -10.78 -16.86 -8.46
C PRO A 243 -9.42 -16.71 -7.76
N PRO A 244 -8.85 -15.50 -7.69
CA PRO A 244 -7.51 -15.30 -7.17
C PRO A 244 -7.45 -15.47 -5.64
N ALA A 245 -6.48 -16.20 -5.12
CA ALA A 245 -6.30 -16.41 -3.68
C ALA A 245 -4.89 -15.99 -3.23
N PRO A 246 -4.75 -15.00 -2.33
CA PRO A 246 -3.45 -14.58 -1.80
C PRO A 246 -2.75 -15.72 -1.05
N LEU A 247 -1.46 -15.90 -1.33
CA LEU A 247 -0.63 -16.94 -0.69
C LEU A 247 0.23 -16.37 0.44
N SER A 248 0.57 -15.09 0.37
CA SER A 248 1.35 -14.37 1.38
C SER A 248 0.51 -13.35 2.15
N PRO A 249 0.85 -13.06 3.42
CA PRO A 249 0.20 -12.00 4.17
C PRO A 249 0.62 -10.62 3.65
N PRO A 250 -0.22 -9.58 3.82
CA PRO A 250 0.12 -8.23 3.41
C PRO A 250 1.35 -7.72 4.16
N ARG A 251 2.21 -6.96 3.47
CA ARG A 251 3.48 -6.46 4.01
C ARG A 251 3.35 -5.01 4.47
N LEU A 252 3.90 -4.71 5.65
CA LEU A 252 4.00 -3.34 6.14
C LEU A 252 5.19 -2.63 5.48
N LEU A 253 4.94 -1.50 4.83
CA LEU A 253 5.95 -0.67 4.18
C LEU A 253 6.37 0.52 5.04
N ALA A 254 5.39 1.20 5.63
CA ALA A 254 5.62 2.33 6.54
C ALA A 254 4.49 2.40 7.57
N LYS A 255 4.80 2.96 8.74
CA LYS A 255 3.84 3.15 9.84
C LYS A 255 3.99 4.54 10.43
N GLN A 256 2.87 5.08 10.91
CA GLN A 256 2.77 6.32 11.66
C GLN A 256 1.74 6.12 12.79
N SER A 257 1.48 7.19 13.55
CA SER A 257 0.53 7.16 14.67
C SER A 257 -0.91 6.80 14.27
N ARG A 258 -1.36 7.24 13.10
CA ARG A 258 -2.74 7.02 12.62
C ARG A 258 -2.82 6.45 11.21
N GLN A 259 -1.68 6.03 10.67
CA GLN A 259 -1.57 5.56 9.30
C GLN A 259 -0.67 4.33 9.19
N LEU A 260 -1.06 3.40 8.33
CA LEU A 260 -0.23 2.26 7.91
C LEU A 260 -0.19 2.22 6.39
N VAL A 261 1.00 2.07 5.81
CA VAL A 261 1.19 1.87 4.37
C VAL A 261 1.46 0.39 4.14
N VAL A 262 0.60 -0.24 3.36
CA VAL A 262 0.53 -1.70 3.22
C VAL A 262 0.69 -2.07 1.75
N SER A 263 1.62 -2.98 1.45
CA SER A 263 1.62 -3.69 0.18
C SER A 263 0.67 -4.89 0.29
N PRO A 264 -0.35 -5.00 -0.59
CA PRO A 264 -1.44 -5.94 -0.38
C PRO A 264 -1.03 -7.39 -0.54
N VAL A 265 -0.34 -7.77 -1.62
CA VAL A 265 0.04 -9.17 -1.89
C VAL A 265 1.27 -9.22 -2.81
N ASP A 266 2.28 -10.01 -2.44
CA ASP A 266 3.44 -10.29 -3.31
C ASP A 266 3.20 -11.49 -4.25
N CYS A 267 2.40 -12.48 -3.80
CA CYS A 267 2.12 -13.72 -4.53
C CYS A 267 0.67 -14.20 -4.31
N PHE A 268 0.00 -14.58 -5.39
CA PHE A 268 -1.35 -15.15 -5.37
C PHE A 268 -1.46 -16.36 -6.30
N SER A 269 -2.44 -17.21 -6.05
CA SER A 269 -2.84 -18.32 -6.94
C SER A 269 -4.14 -17.96 -7.68
N GLY A 270 -4.51 -18.75 -8.69
CA GLY A 270 -5.71 -18.53 -9.50
C GLY A 270 -5.42 -17.80 -10.81
N ASP A 271 -6.48 -17.48 -11.55
CA ASP A 271 -6.40 -16.90 -12.89
C ASP A 271 -6.62 -15.38 -12.87
N GLY A 272 -5.78 -14.64 -13.59
CA GLY A 272 -5.94 -13.19 -13.79
C GLY A 272 -7.06 -12.80 -14.76
N PRO A 273 -7.22 -11.49 -15.05
CA PRO A 273 -6.56 -10.36 -14.39
C PRO A 273 -7.22 -10.01 -13.04
N ILE A 274 -6.45 -9.42 -12.13
CA ILE A 274 -6.98 -8.83 -10.89
C ILE A 274 -7.55 -7.46 -11.22
N VAL A 275 -8.79 -7.20 -10.82
CA VAL A 275 -9.45 -5.90 -11.02
C VAL A 275 -9.54 -5.09 -9.75
N SER A 276 -9.66 -5.75 -8.59
CA SER A 276 -9.75 -5.04 -7.31
C SER A 276 -9.11 -5.81 -6.17
N VAL A 277 -8.67 -5.03 -5.19
CA VAL A 277 -8.03 -5.47 -3.97
C VAL A 277 -8.86 -4.96 -2.81
N LYS A 278 -9.43 -5.89 -2.04
CA LYS A 278 -10.18 -5.59 -0.83
C LYS A 278 -9.29 -5.85 0.39
N LEU A 279 -8.87 -4.78 1.04
CA LEU A 279 -8.10 -4.85 2.28
C LEU A 279 -9.06 -4.84 3.47
N LEU A 280 -9.00 -5.87 4.31
CA LEU A 280 -9.79 -5.98 5.53
C LEU A 280 -8.88 -5.74 6.73
N TYR A 281 -9.32 -4.90 7.67
CA TYR A 281 -8.56 -4.61 8.88
C TYR A 281 -9.47 -4.46 10.09
N LYS A 282 -8.96 -4.85 11.25
CA LYS A 282 -9.60 -4.58 12.55
C LYS A 282 -8.55 -4.47 13.64
N PRO A 283 -8.84 -3.78 14.76
CA PRO A 283 -8.01 -3.88 15.96
C PRO A 283 -7.83 -5.35 16.38
N LYS A 284 -6.67 -5.67 16.97
CA LYS A 284 -6.36 -7.00 17.52
C LYS A 284 -7.06 -7.17 18.87
N ASP A 285 -8.38 -7.11 18.84
CA ASP A 285 -9.29 -7.47 19.90
C ASP A 285 -10.32 -8.48 19.36
N ASP A 286 -10.99 -9.22 20.25
CA ASP A 286 -11.97 -10.22 19.83
C ASP A 286 -13.34 -9.62 19.51
N THR A 287 -13.59 -8.37 19.91
CA THR A 287 -14.89 -7.71 19.81
C THR A 287 -15.04 -6.79 18.61
N SER A 288 -13.95 -6.28 18.02
CA SER A 288 -14.09 -5.36 16.88
C SER A 288 -14.53 -6.06 15.60
N VAL A 289 -15.40 -5.38 14.87
CA VAL A 289 -15.85 -5.78 13.53
C VAL A 289 -14.78 -5.44 12.49
N TRP A 290 -14.71 -6.24 11.43
CA TRP A 290 -13.84 -5.97 10.28
C TRP A 290 -14.29 -4.73 9.51
N SER A 291 -13.37 -3.79 9.33
CA SER A 291 -13.48 -2.72 8.34
C SER A 291 -12.89 -3.20 7.01
N SER A 292 -13.36 -2.64 5.89
CA SER A 292 -12.79 -2.95 4.57
C SER A 292 -12.68 -1.73 3.68
N ILE A 293 -11.62 -1.70 2.87
CA ILE A 293 -11.42 -0.74 1.80
C ILE A 293 -11.24 -1.54 0.52
N VAL A 294 -11.93 -1.14 -0.54
CA VAL A 294 -11.78 -1.71 -1.88
C VAL A 294 -11.06 -0.67 -2.73
N VAL A 295 -9.94 -1.08 -3.31
CA VAL A 295 -9.14 -0.26 -4.21
C VAL A 295 -9.01 -1.03 -5.53
N ASP A 296 -8.82 -0.32 -6.63
CA ASP A 296 -8.38 -0.93 -7.89
C ASP A 296 -6.98 -1.55 -7.70
N ASN A 297 -6.50 -2.30 -8.69
CA ASN A 297 -5.22 -3.02 -8.65
C ASN A 297 -3.99 -2.10 -8.40
N SER A 298 -3.81 -1.71 -7.14
CA SER A 298 -2.82 -0.74 -6.65
C SER A 298 -1.71 -1.47 -5.92
N GLU A 299 -0.47 -1.04 -6.13
CA GLU A 299 0.71 -1.66 -5.52
C GLU A 299 0.79 -1.40 -4.00
N ASN A 300 0.34 -0.22 -3.54
CA ASN A 300 0.41 0.21 -2.15
C ASN A 300 -0.92 0.82 -1.70
N ILE A 301 -1.37 0.47 -0.49
CA ILE A 301 -2.63 0.92 0.10
C ILE A 301 -2.34 1.63 1.43
N THR A 302 -2.88 2.83 1.61
CA THR A 302 -2.75 3.61 2.85
C THR A 302 -3.99 3.48 3.72
N LEU A 303 -3.85 2.85 4.88
CA LEU A 303 -4.86 2.85 5.93
C LEU A 303 -4.74 4.13 6.74
N MET A 304 -5.81 4.90 6.84
CA MET A 304 -5.86 6.18 7.57
C MET A 304 -6.83 6.11 8.75
N ASN A 305 -6.82 7.15 9.60
CA ASN A 305 -7.73 7.30 10.75
C ASN A 305 -7.65 6.14 11.77
N LEU A 306 -6.47 5.54 11.91
CA LEU A 306 -6.24 4.48 12.89
C LEU A 306 -5.99 5.07 14.28
N ARG A 307 -6.22 4.26 15.32
CA ARG A 307 -5.83 4.57 16.70
C ARG A 307 -4.32 4.42 16.89
N PRO A 308 -3.62 5.36 17.56
CA PRO A 308 -2.22 5.21 17.96
C PRO A 308 -1.98 4.02 18.88
N VAL A 309 -0.75 3.50 18.90
CA VAL A 309 -0.30 2.41 19.78
C VAL A 309 -1.27 1.22 19.81
N THR A 310 -1.84 0.89 18.65
CA THR A 310 -2.87 -0.14 18.54
C THR A 310 -2.42 -1.18 17.51
N ALA A 311 -2.45 -2.45 17.90
CA ALA A 311 -2.23 -3.55 16.98
C ALA A 311 -3.49 -3.78 16.14
N TYR A 312 -3.32 -3.89 14.83
CA TYR A 312 -4.35 -4.21 13.84
C TYR A 312 -4.04 -5.53 13.19
N VAL A 313 -5.07 -6.35 12.97
CA VAL A 313 -5.03 -7.53 12.12
C VAL A 313 -5.51 -7.11 10.75
N VAL A 314 -4.71 -7.40 9.72
CA VAL A 314 -4.94 -7.00 8.34
C VAL A 314 -4.87 -8.23 7.43
N LYS A 315 -5.80 -8.36 6.49
CA LYS A 315 -5.78 -9.39 5.45
C LYS A 315 -6.35 -8.85 4.14
N VAL A 316 -6.08 -9.56 3.06
CA VAL A 316 -6.44 -9.12 1.71
C VAL A 316 -7.34 -10.14 1.03
N GLN A 317 -8.24 -9.68 0.20
CA GLN A 317 -9.06 -10.48 -0.69
C GLN A 317 -8.94 -9.86 -2.10
N LEU A 318 -8.56 -10.66 -3.07
CA LEU A 318 -8.40 -10.24 -4.46
C LEU A 318 -9.67 -10.59 -5.24
N SER A 319 -9.98 -9.81 -6.27
CA SER A 319 -11.14 -10.08 -7.12
C SER A 319 -10.77 -9.98 -8.59
N ARG A 320 -11.33 -10.90 -9.40
CA ARG A 320 -11.28 -10.89 -10.86
C ARG A 320 -12.65 -10.53 -11.46
N PRO A 321 -12.75 -10.21 -12.77
CA PRO A 321 -14.02 -9.87 -13.40
C PRO A 321 -15.06 -11.00 -13.32
N GLY A 322 -16.33 -10.60 -13.30
CA GLY A 322 -17.49 -11.50 -13.37
C GLY A 322 -17.97 -12.02 -12.02
N ASP A 323 -19.18 -12.60 -12.03
CA ASP A 323 -19.83 -13.12 -10.82
C ASP A 323 -19.03 -14.28 -10.23
N GLY A 324 -18.92 -14.33 -8.90
CA GLY A 324 -18.06 -15.28 -8.19
C GLY A 324 -16.56 -15.05 -8.40
N GLY A 325 -16.16 -13.89 -8.92
CA GLY A 325 -14.76 -13.52 -9.11
C GLY A 325 -14.05 -13.10 -7.82
N GLU A 326 -14.77 -12.96 -6.71
CA GLU A 326 -14.19 -12.70 -5.39
C GLU A 326 -13.42 -13.94 -4.89
N GLY A 327 -12.13 -13.75 -4.69
CA GLY A 327 -11.23 -14.75 -4.14
C GLY A 327 -11.48 -15.08 -2.68
N SER A 328 -10.78 -16.11 -2.19
CA SER A 328 -10.71 -16.35 -0.75
C SER A 328 -9.88 -15.27 -0.04
N LYS A 329 -10.19 -15.01 1.22
CA LYS A 329 -9.39 -14.11 2.07
C LYS A 329 -8.02 -14.76 2.33
N GLY A 330 -6.97 -13.98 2.13
CA GLY A 330 -5.59 -14.38 2.38
C GLY A 330 -5.25 -14.50 3.88
N PRO A 331 -4.02 -14.91 4.18
CA PRO A 331 -3.51 -14.98 5.55
C PRO A 331 -3.45 -13.60 6.23
N GLU A 332 -3.52 -13.61 7.56
CA GLU A 332 -3.57 -12.41 8.40
C GLU A 332 -2.16 -11.92 8.80
N ALA A 333 -1.95 -10.61 8.75
CA ALA A 333 -0.77 -9.92 9.28
C ALA A 333 -1.15 -9.07 10.50
N VAL A 334 -0.25 -8.98 11.47
CA VAL A 334 -0.40 -8.04 12.60
C VAL A 334 0.50 -6.84 12.37
N MET A 335 -0.09 -5.65 12.39
CA MET A 335 0.59 -4.37 12.18
C MET A 335 0.30 -3.45 13.35
N VAL A 336 1.30 -2.72 13.85
CA VAL A 336 1.13 -1.86 15.03
C VAL A 336 1.38 -0.41 14.63
N THR A 337 0.40 0.45 14.92
CA THR A 337 0.54 1.90 14.76
C THR A 337 1.49 2.49 15.79
N GLU A 338 2.14 3.60 15.45
CA GLU A 338 3.11 4.25 16.34
C GLU A 338 2.42 5.11 17.42
N CYS A 339 3.24 5.66 18.33
CA CYS A 339 2.76 6.69 19.25
C CYS A 339 2.43 7.98 18.50
N LEU A 340 1.55 8.78 19.11
CA LEU A 340 1.18 10.08 18.55
C LEU A 340 2.39 11.01 18.56
N GLU A 341 2.76 11.52 17.39
CA GLU A 341 3.85 12.49 17.25
C GLU A 341 3.48 13.81 17.95
N PRO A 342 4.36 14.36 18.80
CA PRO A 342 4.14 15.69 19.35
C PRO A 342 4.12 16.72 18.23
N THR A 343 3.06 17.52 18.13
CA THR A 343 2.95 18.56 17.10
C THR A 343 3.49 19.91 17.55
N VAL A 344 3.79 20.03 18.84
CA VAL A 344 4.20 21.29 19.47
C VAL A 344 5.70 21.45 19.46
N LYS A 345 6.12 22.67 19.11
CA LYS A 345 7.50 23.11 19.10
C LYS A 345 7.85 23.83 20.41
N PRO A 346 8.91 23.42 21.14
CA PRO A 346 9.45 24.19 22.26
C PRO A 346 9.94 25.57 21.84
N VAL A 347 9.79 26.56 22.72
CA VAL A 347 10.32 27.91 22.51
C VAL A 347 11.38 28.20 23.57
N ILE A 348 12.63 28.40 23.14
CA ILE A 348 13.73 28.79 24.02
C ILE A 348 13.49 30.24 24.46
N GLU A 349 13.35 30.48 25.76
CA GLU A 349 13.06 31.81 26.31
C GLU A 349 14.31 32.62 26.62
N GLY A 350 15.40 31.93 26.99
CA GLY A 350 16.65 32.58 27.33
C GLY A 350 17.72 31.61 27.80
N TRP A 351 18.95 32.12 27.88
CA TRP A 351 20.13 31.38 28.30
C TRP A 351 21.07 32.26 29.11
N SER A 352 21.91 31.64 29.94
CA SER A 352 22.95 32.31 30.73
C SER A 352 24.19 31.43 30.81
N ILE A 353 25.37 32.04 30.89
CA ILE A 353 26.63 31.34 31.11
C ILE A 353 26.97 31.43 32.60
N GLU A 354 27.00 30.30 33.30
CA GLU A 354 27.45 30.21 34.69
C GLU A 354 28.98 29.95 34.75
N GLU A 355 29.53 29.82 35.96
CA GLU A 355 30.96 29.54 36.15
C GLU A 355 31.37 28.21 35.48
N LYS A 356 32.62 28.12 34.97
CA LYS A 356 33.16 26.95 34.24
C LYS A 356 32.53 26.69 32.86
N ASN A 357 32.11 27.74 32.14
CA ASN A 357 31.54 27.64 30.78
C ASN A 357 30.29 26.76 30.70
N THR A 358 29.49 26.76 31.75
CA THR A 358 28.27 25.96 31.76
C THR A 358 27.10 26.80 31.23
N LEU A 359 26.55 26.41 30.09
CA LEU A 359 25.38 27.05 29.49
C LEU A 359 24.12 26.54 30.19
N HIS A 360 23.39 27.44 30.83
CA HIS A 360 22.06 27.19 31.37
C HIS A 360 21.03 27.72 30.38
N VAL A 361 20.12 26.86 29.93
CA VAL A 361 19.06 27.23 28.98
C VAL A 361 17.69 26.91 29.55
N ASN A 362 16.75 27.84 29.32
CA ASN A 362 15.35 27.73 29.70
C ASN A 362 14.45 27.79 28.47
N TRP A 363 13.38 27.00 28.46
CA TRP A 363 12.38 26.99 27.39
C TRP A 363 10.96 26.90 27.96
N LYS A 364 9.97 27.19 27.14
CA LYS A 364 8.56 27.03 27.45
C LYS A 364 7.84 26.20 26.41
N LEU A 365 6.69 25.67 26.83
CA LEU A 365 5.75 24.96 25.97
C LEU A 365 4.45 25.75 25.78
N PRO A 366 3.91 25.77 24.55
CA PRO A 366 2.52 26.14 24.29
C PRO A 366 1.51 25.28 25.09
N SER A 367 0.34 25.83 25.39
CA SER A 367 -0.64 25.21 26.30
C SER A 367 -1.24 23.88 25.81
N ASN A 368 -1.21 23.58 24.49
CA ASN A 368 -1.76 22.35 23.91
C ASN A 368 -0.66 21.31 23.59
N HIS A 369 0.14 20.94 24.59
CA HIS A 369 1.37 20.14 24.43
C HIS A 369 1.18 18.64 24.60
N GLU A 370 -0.02 18.15 24.89
CA GLU A 370 -0.26 16.72 25.00
C GLU A 370 -0.49 16.07 23.62
N PRO A 371 0.15 14.92 23.36
CA PRO A 371 0.91 14.10 24.31
C PRO A 371 2.43 14.39 24.32
N ALA A 372 3.03 14.37 25.51
CA ALA A 372 4.48 14.55 25.70
C ALA A 372 4.96 13.86 27.00
N HIS A 373 6.14 13.22 26.96
CA HIS A 373 6.77 12.66 28.16
C HIS A 373 7.97 13.48 28.64
N GLY A 374 8.65 14.18 27.73
CA GLY A 374 9.85 14.92 28.06
C GLY A 374 10.49 15.60 26.87
N PHE A 375 11.76 15.95 27.02
CA PHE A 375 12.53 16.72 26.05
C PHE A 375 13.83 16.05 25.67
N ILE A 376 14.28 16.28 24.45
CA ILE A 376 15.66 16.03 24.03
C ILE A 376 16.29 17.37 23.69
N VAL A 377 17.43 17.65 24.31
CA VAL A 377 18.19 18.88 24.06
C VAL A 377 19.42 18.50 23.25
N HIS A 378 19.56 19.10 22.07
CA HIS A 378 20.69 18.93 21.17
C HIS A 378 21.52 20.20 21.11
N LEU A 379 22.83 20.03 21.26
CA LEU A 379 23.81 21.08 21.00
C LEU A 379 24.63 20.69 19.78
N PHE A 380 24.76 21.63 18.86
CA PHE A 380 25.49 21.50 17.62
C PHE A 380 26.69 22.46 17.59
N ASP A 381 27.78 22.07 16.95
CA ASP A 381 28.86 22.99 16.60
C ASP A 381 28.48 23.91 15.43
N SER A 382 29.40 24.80 15.04
CA SER A 382 29.22 25.71 13.89
C SER A 382 29.04 24.99 12.55
N ALA A 383 29.45 23.72 12.45
CA ALA A 383 29.27 22.85 11.29
C ALA A 383 28.00 21.98 11.38
N ARG A 384 27.11 22.24 12.36
CA ARG A 384 25.88 21.47 12.65
C ARG A 384 26.13 20.01 13.03
N ARG A 385 27.28 19.68 13.61
CA ARG A 385 27.54 18.35 14.16
C ARG A 385 27.07 18.30 15.60
N LEU A 386 26.34 17.24 15.96
CA LEU A 386 25.88 17.02 17.32
C LEU A 386 27.10 16.84 18.22
N VAL A 387 27.31 17.76 19.16
CA VAL A 387 28.40 17.73 20.13
C VAL A 387 27.95 17.31 21.52
N TRP A 388 26.68 17.53 21.84
CA TRP A 388 26.11 17.15 23.12
C TRP A 388 24.61 16.88 23.00
N GLU A 389 24.13 15.90 23.76
CA GLU A 389 22.72 15.52 23.82
C GLU A 389 22.33 15.19 25.26
N LYS A 390 21.11 15.58 25.64
CA LYS A 390 20.50 15.14 26.90
C LYS A 390 19.03 14.83 26.74
N ASN A 391 18.65 13.64 27.22
CA ASN A 391 17.26 13.22 27.34
C ASN A 391 16.72 13.56 28.73
N ILE A 392 15.62 14.30 28.78
CA ILE A 392 14.91 14.74 29.97
C ILE A 392 13.60 13.97 30.03
N THR A 393 13.43 13.09 31.02
CA THR A 393 12.28 12.16 31.12
C THR A 393 11.06 12.73 31.85
N SER A 394 11.03 14.04 32.08
CA SER A 394 9.92 14.72 32.77
C SER A 394 9.53 15.98 32.04
N ILE A 395 8.26 16.07 31.65
CA ILE A 395 7.68 17.24 30.99
C ILE A 395 7.69 18.50 31.86
N SER A 396 7.80 18.36 33.19
CA SER A 396 7.88 19.48 34.13
C SER A 396 9.26 20.15 34.16
N VAL A 397 10.29 19.54 33.58
CA VAL A 397 11.65 20.08 33.58
C VAL A 397 11.87 20.91 32.31
N LEU A 398 11.83 22.24 32.48
CA LEU A 398 11.89 23.24 31.40
C LEU A 398 13.26 23.91 31.27
N SER A 399 14.32 23.28 31.80
CA SER A 399 15.68 23.80 31.73
C SER A 399 16.74 22.71 31.66
N ALA A 400 17.90 23.05 31.10
CA ALA A 400 19.07 22.18 31.05
C ALA A 400 20.37 22.96 31.30
N ARG A 401 21.36 22.25 31.86
CA ARG A 401 22.74 22.71 32.02
C ARG A 401 23.65 21.89 31.11
N ILE A 402 24.49 22.58 30.35
CA ILE A 402 25.45 22.00 29.42
C ILE A 402 26.84 22.47 29.84
N THR A 403 27.76 21.56 30.12
CA THR A 403 29.08 21.88 30.67
C THR A 403 30.20 21.76 29.64
N ASP A 404 31.40 22.22 30.01
CA ASP A 404 32.65 21.98 29.28
C ASP A 404 32.67 22.55 27.85
N LEU A 405 32.02 23.71 27.65
CA LEU A 405 31.97 24.38 26.35
C LEU A 405 33.26 25.15 26.05
N GLU A 406 33.65 25.17 24.79
CA GLU A 406 34.84 25.88 24.34
C GLU A 406 34.55 27.38 24.14
N PHE A 407 35.53 28.20 24.52
CA PHE A 407 35.45 29.65 24.38
C PHE A 407 35.49 30.09 22.91
N ASN A 408 34.82 31.21 22.61
CA ASN A 408 34.81 31.83 21.29
C ASN A 408 34.36 30.88 20.16
N LYS A 409 33.57 29.85 20.52
CA LYS A 409 32.87 28.99 19.57
C LYS A 409 31.38 29.34 19.56
N GLU A 410 30.82 29.32 18.36
CA GLU A 410 29.38 29.38 18.14
C GLU A 410 28.81 27.96 18.22
N TYR A 411 27.77 27.80 19.04
CA TYR A 411 26.99 26.60 19.13
C TYR A 411 25.55 26.87 18.69
N GLY A 412 24.92 25.89 18.07
CA GLY A 412 23.50 25.88 17.78
C GLY A 412 22.76 25.00 18.76
N LEU A 413 21.70 25.50 19.38
CA LEU A 413 20.89 24.77 20.34
C LEU A 413 19.50 24.48 19.77
N GLU A 414 19.05 23.23 19.91
CA GLU A 414 17.69 22.81 19.60
C GLU A 414 17.10 21.99 20.76
N VAL A 415 15.81 22.19 21.01
CA VAL A 415 15.04 21.41 21.99
C VAL A 415 13.87 20.76 21.25
N LEU A 416 13.73 19.45 21.40
CA LEU A 416 12.67 18.65 20.82
C LEU A 416 11.77 18.09 21.93
N LEU A 417 10.48 18.00 21.65
CA LEU A 417 9.56 17.19 22.46
C LEU A 417 9.66 15.73 22.04
N TYR A 418 9.46 14.81 22.97
CA TYR A 418 9.22 13.42 22.61
C TYR A 418 8.03 12.83 23.35
N HIS A 419 7.39 11.89 22.67
CA HIS A 419 6.33 11.06 23.23
C HIS A 419 6.54 9.61 22.77
N CYS A 420 6.73 8.71 23.73
CA CYS A 420 7.25 7.36 23.50
C CYS A 420 8.56 7.36 22.69
N THR A 421 8.52 6.84 21.45
CA THR A 421 9.60 6.79 20.46
C THR A 421 9.52 7.90 19.42
N SER A 422 8.46 8.70 19.42
CA SER A 422 8.20 9.73 18.41
C SER A 422 8.76 11.09 18.86
N LEU A 423 9.42 11.80 17.95
CA LEU A 423 9.96 13.14 18.16
C LEU A 423 9.07 14.19 17.52
N GLY A 424 8.84 15.29 18.22
CA GLY A 424 8.16 16.46 17.69
C GLY A 424 9.07 17.37 16.88
N PRO A 425 8.52 18.45 16.32
CA PRO A 425 9.32 19.43 15.58
C PRO A 425 10.36 20.09 16.50
N PRO A 426 11.61 20.29 16.03
CA PRO A 426 12.64 20.97 16.82
C PRO A 426 12.29 22.44 17.03
N SER A 427 12.76 23.01 18.15
CA SER A 427 12.74 24.45 18.41
C SER A 427 13.47 25.22 17.31
N ASP A 428 13.28 26.53 17.24
CA ASP A 428 14.11 27.35 16.35
C ASP A 428 15.56 27.21 16.79
N LEU A 429 16.45 26.96 15.82
CA LEU A 429 17.88 26.82 16.08
C LEU A 429 18.39 28.10 16.72
N TYR A 430 18.72 28.02 18.00
CA TYR A 430 19.18 29.17 18.76
C TYR A 430 20.70 29.19 18.79
N LYS A 431 21.30 30.21 18.18
CA LYS A 431 22.76 30.35 18.10
C LYS A 431 23.30 31.09 19.30
N VAL A 432 24.28 30.49 19.98
CA VAL A 432 24.95 31.06 21.15
C VAL A 432 26.45 31.07 20.92
N MET A 433 27.08 32.21 21.15
CA MET A 433 28.53 32.34 21.16
C MET A 433 29.00 32.38 22.62
N ILE A 434 29.92 31.49 22.99
CA ILE A 434 30.44 31.44 24.36
C ILE A 434 31.48 32.56 24.55
N ASN A 435 30.98 33.75 24.85
CA ASN A 435 31.77 34.93 25.20
C ASN A 435 31.70 35.12 26.72
N SER A 436 32.80 34.81 27.40
CA SER A 436 32.87 34.99 28.84
C SER A 436 32.81 36.46 29.24
N LYS A 437 32.24 36.70 30.42
CA LYS A 437 32.50 37.87 31.28
C LYS A 437 33.96 38.34 31.13
N GLY A 438 34.21 39.66 31.19
CA GLY A 438 35.56 40.22 31.07
C GLY A 438 36.58 39.57 32.04
N PRO A 439 37.90 39.72 31.79
CA PRO A 439 38.93 39.11 32.64
C PRO A 439 38.77 39.50 34.12
N SER A 440 39.17 38.61 35.02
CA SER A 440 39.26 38.97 36.44
C SER A 440 40.29 40.09 36.67
N SER A 441 40.30 40.70 37.86
CA SER A 441 41.28 41.73 38.16
C SER A 441 42.73 41.19 38.12
N PRO A 442 43.71 41.98 37.64
CA PRO A 442 45.14 41.65 37.73
C PRO A 442 45.57 41.44 39.19
N ARG A 443 46.47 40.49 39.42
CA ARG A 443 46.92 40.13 40.77
C ARG A 443 48.22 40.85 41.14
N ALA A 444 48.47 41.01 42.44
CA ALA A 444 49.74 41.52 42.98
C ALA A 444 50.28 42.79 42.28
N LEU A 445 49.42 43.82 42.11
CA LEU A 445 49.88 45.12 41.63
C LEU A 445 50.85 45.73 42.66
N SER A 446 52.03 46.16 42.22
CA SER A 446 53.03 46.91 42.98
C SER A 446 53.52 48.12 42.20
N ALA A 447 53.91 49.16 42.92
CA ALA A 447 54.38 50.43 42.36
C ALA A 447 55.68 50.88 43.03
N GLU A 448 56.73 51.10 42.24
CA GLU A 448 58.08 51.49 42.68
C GLU A 448 58.48 52.80 42.00
N SER A 449 58.99 53.79 42.75
CA SER A 449 59.48 55.03 42.16
C SER A 449 60.84 54.81 41.49
N VAL A 450 60.98 55.27 40.24
CA VAL A 450 62.21 55.10 39.44
C VAL A 450 62.99 56.40 39.37
N SER A 451 62.29 57.52 39.23
CA SER A 451 62.87 58.87 39.21
C SER A 451 61.96 59.87 39.92
N ASP A 452 62.35 61.14 39.88
CA ASP A 452 61.53 62.28 40.25
C ASP A 452 60.25 62.43 39.40
N THR A 453 60.27 61.86 38.20
CA THR A 453 59.23 62.05 37.18
C THR A 453 58.58 60.74 36.71
N ALA A 454 59.00 59.58 37.24
CA ALA A 454 58.51 58.28 36.78
C ALA A 454 58.33 57.23 37.89
N VAL A 455 57.29 56.40 37.73
CA VAL A 455 56.95 55.25 38.59
C VAL A 455 56.84 53.99 37.72
N ARG A 456 57.45 52.90 38.16
CA ARG A 456 57.33 51.57 37.57
C ARG A 456 56.21 50.80 38.27
N LEU A 457 55.26 50.32 37.49
CA LEU A 457 54.21 49.41 37.92
C LEU A 457 54.53 47.99 37.47
N SER A 458 54.26 47.01 38.33
CA SER A 458 54.37 45.58 38.04
C SER A 458 53.14 44.86 38.59
N TRP A 459 52.61 43.90 37.85
CA TRP A 459 51.47 43.08 38.26
C TRP A 459 51.64 41.65 37.77
N GLN A 460 50.76 40.76 38.21
CA GLN A 460 50.61 39.40 37.70
C GLN A 460 49.35 39.32 36.85
N VAL A 461 49.38 38.41 35.88
CA VAL A 461 48.21 38.13 35.02
C VAL A 461 46.98 37.75 35.88
N PRO A 462 45.76 38.12 35.45
CA PRO A 462 44.52 37.70 36.08
C PRO A 462 44.46 36.18 36.30
N GLU A 463 43.84 35.76 37.41
CA GLU A 463 43.59 34.35 37.70
C GLU A 463 42.66 33.71 36.66
N TYR A 464 41.67 34.47 36.20
CA TYR A 464 40.72 34.06 35.17
C TYR A 464 40.80 35.05 33.99
N PRO A 465 41.66 34.79 32.99
CA PRO A 465 41.82 35.67 31.82
C PRO A 465 40.56 35.80 30.96
N ASN A 466 39.65 34.82 31.02
CA ASN A 466 38.35 34.81 30.32
C ASN A 466 38.45 35.21 28.83
N GLY A 467 39.52 34.76 28.16
CA GLY A 467 39.89 35.14 26.80
C GLY A 467 41.38 35.49 26.67
N GLY A 468 41.81 35.85 25.46
CA GLY A 468 43.14 36.42 25.23
C GLY A 468 43.16 37.90 25.66
N ILE A 469 44.09 38.27 26.54
CA ILE A 469 44.29 39.66 26.95
C ILE A 469 44.93 40.40 25.79
N THR A 470 44.27 41.46 25.32
CA THR A 470 44.77 42.28 24.19
C THR A 470 45.70 43.38 24.69
N LYS A 471 45.37 43.99 25.84
CA LYS A 471 46.16 45.02 26.53
C LYS A 471 45.72 45.16 27.99
N TYR A 472 46.50 45.89 28.78
CA TYR A 472 46.11 46.38 30.10
C TYR A 472 45.86 47.88 30.05
N ILE A 473 44.93 48.33 30.90
CA ILE A 473 44.59 49.74 31.06
C ILE A 473 44.98 50.13 32.48
N VAL A 474 45.90 51.08 32.61
CA VAL A 474 46.36 51.66 33.87
C VAL A 474 45.63 52.97 34.10
N GLU A 475 44.94 53.10 35.22
CA GLU A 475 44.49 54.39 35.71
C GLU A 475 45.56 55.02 36.61
N LEU A 476 45.78 56.32 36.45
CA LEU A 476 46.55 57.12 37.40
C LEU A 476 45.74 58.32 37.90
N GLN A 477 45.88 58.62 39.19
CA GLN A 477 45.24 59.78 39.82
C GLN A 477 46.17 60.40 40.85
N GLN A 478 46.34 61.72 40.84
CA GLN A 478 47.13 62.43 41.85
C GLN A 478 46.36 62.49 43.18
N VAL A 479 46.98 62.03 44.27
CA VAL A 479 46.34 62.03 45.59
C VAL A 479 46.29 63.47 46.13
N GLY A 480 45.07 63.99 46.31
CA GLY A 480 44.84 65.38 46.75
C GLY A 480 44.78 66.41 45.63
N GLY A 481 44.91 66.01 44.37
CA GLY A 481 44.66 66.87 43.21
C GLY A 481 43.17 66.95 42.85
N THR A 482 42.77 68.03 42.18
CA THR A 482 41.41 68.21 41.62
C THR A 482 41.29 67.69 40.17
N SER A 483 42.32 67.03 39.65
CA SER A 483 42.36 66.52 38.28
C SER A 483 41.57 65.22 38.11
N GLU A 484 40.96 65.06 36.93
CA GLU A 484 40.32 63.82 36.51
C GLU A 484 41.35 62.68 36.35
N PRO A 485 40.96 61.41 36.59
CA PRO A 485 41.84 60.26 36.40
C PRO A 485 42.25 60.12 34.93
N GLN A 486 43.53 59.83 34.71
CA GLN A 486 44.09 59.57 33.39
C GLN A 486 44.27 58.07 33.14
N TRP A 487 44.15 57.65 31.88
CA TRP A 487 44.23 56.25 31.49
C TRP A 487 45.38 56.04 30.49
N ILE A 488 46.18 55.01 30.72
CA ILE A 488 47.33 54.66 29.89
C ILE A 488 47.22 53.18 29.52
N ASP A 489 47.29 52.90 28.22
CA ASP A 489 47.27 51.55 27.70
C ASP A 489 48.68 50.94 27.64
N THR A 490 48.77 49.62 27.82
CA THR A 490 49.97 48.85 27.42
C THR A 490 49.94 48.55 25.93
N ASP A 491 51.10 48.29 25.35
CA ASP A 491 51.22 48.09 23.89
C ASP A 491 50.68 46.72 23.46
N ASN A 492 50.70 45.74 24.36
CA ASN A 492 50.11 44.42 24.19
C ASN A 492 49.72 43.79 25.54
N GLY A 493 49.02 42.65 25.50
CA GLY A 493 48.54 41.93 26.67
C GLY A 493 49.53 40.96 27.32
N ALA A 494 50.76 40.85 26.79
CA ALA A 494 51.84 40.09 27.43
C ALA A 494 52.62 40.94 28.45
N GLU A 495 52.49 42.26 28.39
CA GLU A 495 53.16 43.19 29.30
C GLU A 495 52.53 43.16 30.70
N THR A 496 53.32 42.70 31.67
CA THR A 496 52.96 42.72 33.09
C THR A 496 53.66 43.83 33.87
N THR A 497 54.31 44.76 33.17
CA THR A 497 55.02 45.91 33.74
C THR A 497 54.85 47.13 32.86
N LYS A 498 54.66 48.32 33.45
CA LYS A 498 54.61 49.60 32.72
C LYS A 498 55.30 50.70 33.52
N ILE A 499 56.13 51.51 32.86
CA ILE A 499 56.73 52.71 33.44
C ILE A 499 55.86 53.91 33.05
N VAL A 500 55.31 54.60 34.04
CA VAL A 500 54.51 55.82 33.88
C VAL A 500 55.43 57.00 34.15
N GLY A 501 55.74 57.78 33.10
CA GLY A 501 56.55 59.00 33.19
C GLY A 501 55.72 60.28 33.14
N GLY A 502 56.38 61.44 33.22
CA GLY A 502 55.74 62.76 33.16
C GLY A 502 54.98 63.14 34.43
N LEU A 503 55.36 62.54 35.56
CA LEU A 503 54.76 62.80 36.87
C LEU A 503 55.46 63.97 37.57
N ASN A 504 54.77 64.64 38.49
CA ASN A 504 55.36 65.72 39.29
C ASN A 504 56.28 65.15 40.37
N ALA A 505 57.40 65.80 40.64
CA ALA A 505 58.33 65.42 41.68
C ALA A 505 57.70 65.47 43.09
N SER A 506 58.18 64.61 43.99
CA SER A 506 57.74 64.52 45.39
C SER A 506 56.22 64.36 45.61
N THR A 507 55.49 63.88 44.60
CA THR A 507 54.03 63.84 44.57
C THR A 507 53.51 62.41 44.68
N THR A 508 52.42 62.20 45.43
CA THR A 508 51.81 60.87 45.60
C THR A 508 50.72 60.63 44.56
N TYR A 509 50.81 59.51 43.85
CA TYR A 509 49.83 59.07 42.86
C TYR A 509 49.22 57.73 43.29
N GLN A 510 47.95 57.53 42.93
CA GLN A 510 47.21 56.29 43.09
C GLN A 510 47.02 55.63 41.73
N PHE A 511 47.26 54.33 41.66
CA PHE A 511 47.20 53.53 40.43
C PHE A 511 46.27 52.34 40.60
N ARG A 512 45.50 52.01 39.57
CA ARG A 512 44.79 50.73 39.44
C ARG A 512 44.92 50.20 38.02
N VAL A 513 44.92 48.90 37.84
CA VAL A 513 45.09 48.26 36.54
C VAL A 513 43.93 47.29 36.27
N ARG A 514 43.42 47.27 35.04
CA ARG A 514 42.49 46.22 34.57
C ARG A 514 43.02 45.59 33.29
N ALA A 515 42.71 44.32 33.10
CA ALA A 515 42.95 43.65 31.83
C ALA A 515 41.82 43.98 30.84
N ASN A 516 42.16 44.12 29.56
CA ASN A 516 41.21 44.33 28.49
C ASN A 516 41.29 43.16 27.50
N SER A 517 40.12 42.59 27.17
CA SER A 517 39.96 41.56 26.14
C SER A 517 39.04 42.09 25.04
N HIS A 518 38.09 41.28 24.57
CA HIS A 518 36.94 41.76 23.81
C HIS A 518 35.96 42.57 24.67
N VAL A 519 35.87 42.27 25.97
CA VAL A 519 35.15 43.06 26.98
C VAL A 519 36.14 43.48 28.10
N PRO A 520 36.05 44.71 28.65
CA PRO A 520 36.90 45.15 29.75
C PRO A 520 36.70 44.31 31.02
N GLY A 521 37.80 44.00 31.71
CA GLY A 521 37.80 43.29 32.99
C GLY A 521 37.63 44.19 34.21
N GLU A 522 37.63 43.56 35.38
CA GLU A 522 37.54 44.22 36.68
C GLU A 522 38.84 44.97 37.05
N TRP A 523 38.73 46.04 37.84
CA TRP A 523 39.88 46.81 38.35
C TRP A 523 40.61 46.08 39.48
N SER A 524 41.94 46.20 39.52
CA SER A 524 42.75 45.81 40.67
C SER A 524 42.47 46.68 41.89
N GLN A 525 42.90 46.21 43.06
CA GLN A 525 42.99 47.08 44.24
C GLN A 525 43.97 48.23 43.95
N PRO A 526 43.67 49.46 44.41
CA PRO A 526 44.50 50.62 44.14
C PRO A 526 45.80 50.59 44.96
N VAL A 527 46.91 50.99 44.35
CA VAL A 527 48.23 51.10 44.99
C VAL A 527 48.71 52.55 44.91
N LYS A 528 49.36 53.04 45.96
CA LYS A 528 49.90 54.41 46.02
C LYS A 528 51.42 54.40 45.95
N ALA A 529 52.00 55.32 45.18
CA ALA A 529 53.44 55.53 45.10
C ALA A 529 53.76 57.02 45.10
N LYS A 530 54.88 57.41 45.73
CA LYS A 530 55.38 58.79 45.74
C LYS A 530 56.61 58.90 44.86
N THR A 531 56.62 59.84 43.92
CA THR A 531 57.80 60.13 43.08
C THR A 531 58.97 60.66 43.91
N LEU A 532 60.20 60.47 43.43
CA LEU A 532 61.39 61.00 44.11
C LEU A 532 61.41 62.54 44.03
N GLY A 533 62.22 63.19 44.86
CA GLY A 533 62.41 64.65 44.81
C GLY A 533 63.71 65.01 44.08
N ASP A 534 63.75 66.23 43.54
CA ASP A 534 64.89 66.87 42.88
C ASP A 534 66.09 66.93 43.84
N GLY A 535 66.91 65.87 43.86
CA GLY A 535 68.01 65.74 44.82
C GLY A 535 68.55 64.33 45.05
N ALA A 536 68.02 63.30 44.39
CA ALA A 536 68.55 61.94 44.51
C ALA A 536 69.07 61.41 43.16
N LEU A 537 70.33 61.72 42.84
CA LEU A 537 71.11 60.95 41.87
C LEU A 537 72.37 60.37 42.51
N SER A 538 72.57 59.08 42.24
CA SER A 538 73.72 58.23 42.53
C SER A 538 73.97 57.81 43.99
N VAL A 539 73.52 56.58 44.31
CA VAL A 539 74.27 55.73 45.23
C VAL A 539 74.58 54.43 44.47
N PRO A 540 75.85 54.08 44.22
CA PRO A 540 76.22 52.75 43.72
C PRO A 540 75.94 51.70 44.82
N PRO A 541 75.70 50.42 44.47
CA PRO A 541 75.42 49.40 45.48
C PRO A 541 76.64 49.25 46.41
N SER A 542 76.46 49.59 47.68
CA SER A 542 77.41 49.29 48.74
C SER A 542 77.33 47.81 49.09
N LEU A 543 78.48 47.13 49.02
CA LEU A 543 78.68 45.82 49.61
C LEU A 543 78.60 45.98 51.14
N GLY A 544 77.39 45.85 51.68
CA GLY A 544 77.14 45.77 53.11
C GLY A 544 77.15 44.32 53.55
N SER A 545 78.29 43.85 54.04
CA SER A 545 78.42 42.63 54.81
C SER A 545 77.54 42.72 56.05
N GLN A 546 76.43 41.96 56.10
CA GLN A 546 75.78 41.59 57.35
C GLN A 546 76.36 40.26 57.82
N SER A 547 76.90 40.34 59.02
CA SER A 547 77.31 39.26 59.91
C SER A 547 76.36 38.07 59.87
N THR A 548 76.92 36.92 59.53
CA THR A 548 76.35 35.60 59.75
C THR A 548 76.19 35.40 61.27
N GLU A 549 74.97 35.53 61.79
CA GLU A 549 74.62 34.89 63.06
C GLU A 549 74.29 33.43 62.78
N GLN A 550 75.12 32.56 63.36
CA GLN A 550 74.94 31.13 63.45
C GLN A 550 73.59 30.79 64.10
N SER A 551 72.71 30.15 63.32
CA SER A 551 71.81 29.11 63.83
C SER A 551 72.17 27.82 63.12
N GLY A 552 73.11 27.08 63.71
CA GLY A 552 73.39 25.71 63.33
C GLY A 552 72.29 24.81 63.87
N ILE A 553 71.51 24.21 62.98
CA ILE A 553 70.79 22.95 63.23
C ILE A 553 70.79 22.11 61.94
N ASP A 554 71.53 21.01 62.01
CA ASP A 554 71.46 19.72 61.31
C ASP A 554 71.49 19.63 59.77
N GLN A 555 72.73 19.62 59.28
CA GLN A 555 73.19 18.94 58.06
C GLN A 555 73.07 17.40 58.12
N GLN A 556 72.10 16.88 58.88
CA GLN A 556 71.73 15.47 58.98
C GLN A 556 70.29 15.20 58.48
N LEU A 557 69.44 16.24 58.36
CA LEU A 557 68.07 16.09 57.87
C LEU A 557 67.99 16.10 56.33
N LEU A 558 68.88 16.83 55.64
CA LEU A 558 68.85 16.96 54.18
C LEU A 558 69.27 15.66 53.45
N LEU A 559 70.16 14.86 54.06
CA LEU A 559 70.57 13.56 53.51
C LEU A 559 69.51 12.46 53.71
N ALA A 560 68.65 12.57 54.72
CA ALA A 560 67.55 11.64 54.96
C ALA A 560 66.38 11.84 53.97
N ILE A 561 66.10 13.09 53.59
CA ILE A 561 64.96 13.43 52.70
C ILE A 561 65.27 13.03 51.24
N VAL A 562 66.51 13.24 50.76
CA VAL A 562 66.91 12.88 49.39
C VAL A 562 67.03 11.34 49.22
N GLY A 563 67.34 10.60 50.29
CA GLY A 563 67.35 9.13 50.29
C GLY A 563 65.94 8.50 50.28
N SER A 564 64.94 9.12 50.92
CA SER A 564 63.59 8.54 51.02
C SER A 564 62.75 8.71 49.75
N VAL A 565 62.90 9.83 49.03
CA VAL A 565 62.15 10.11 47.79
C VAL A 565 62.69 9.31 46.60
N SER A 566 64.00 9.02 46.58
CA SER A 566 64.63 8.22 45.52
C SER A 566 64.29 6.73 45.66
N VAL A 567 64.24 6.20 46.88
CA VAL A 567 63.87 4.80 47.15
C VAL A 567 62.39 4.54 46.84
N THR A 568 61.49 5.48 47.18
CA THR A 568 60.06 5.34 46.87
C THR A 568 59.74 5.45 45.38
N CYS A 569 60.47 6.31 44.65
CA CYS A 569 60.30 6.41 43.21
C CYS A 569 60.83 5.16 42.48
N LEU A 570 61.96 4.59 42.93
CA LEU A 570 62.51 3.34 42.39
C LEU A 570 61.63 2.13 42.70
N THR A 571 61.03 2.02 43.88
CA THR A 571 60.12 0.90 44.21
C THR A 571 58.83 0.95 43.40
N ILE A 572 58.28 2.13 43.13
CA ILE A 572 57.11 2.30 42.25
C ILE A 572 57.48 1.94 40.81
N LEU A 573 58.66 2.33 40.33
CA LEU A 573 59.13 1.99 38.98
C LEU A 573 59.33 0.48 38.80
N PHE A 574 59.93 -0.19 39.80
CA PHE A 574 60.08 -1.65 39.80
C PHE A 574 58.74 -2.39 39.93
N ALA A 575 57.78 -1.85 40.69
CA ALA A 575 56.42 -2.42 40.78
C ALA A 575 55.66 -2.29 39.45
N LEU A 576 55.79 -1.16 38.75
CA LEU A 576 55.20 -0.98 37.42
C LEU A 576 55.88 -1.86 36.36
N LEU A 577 57.20 -2.04 36.42
CA LEU A 577 57.92 -2.98 35.57
C LEU A 577 57.53 -4.45 35.86
N ALA A 578 57.35 -4.81 37.14
CA ALA A 578 56.85 -6.13 37.52
C ALA A 578 55.42 -6.37 37.03
N LEU A 579 54.52 -5.39 37.14
CA LEU A 579 53.16 -5.46 36.59
C LEU A 579 53.17 -5.54 35.06
N PHE A 580 54.06 -4.82 34.38
CA PHE A 580 54.24 -4.91 32.93
C PHE A 580 54.78 -6.28 32.51
N LEU A 581 55.73 -6.86 33.26
CA LEU A 581 56.26 -8.20 33.03
C LEU A 581 55.23 -9.30 33.36
N ILE A 582 54.40 -9.13 34.39
CA ILE A 582 53.27 -10.02 34.70
C ILE A 582 52.22 -9.95 33.60
N LYS A 583 51.88 -8.75 33.09
CA LYS A 583 50.97 -8.56 31.95
C LYS A 583 51.53 -9.14 30.65
N LYS A 584 52.86 -9.11 30.46
CA LYS A 584 53.54 -9.70 29.30
C LYS A 584 53.70 -11.22 29.38
N ASN A 585 53.91 -11.79 30.58
CA ASN A 585 53.98 -13.25 30.79
C ASN A 585 52.62 -13.95 30.85
N PHE A 586 51.52 -13.23 31.09
CA PHE A 586 50.17 -13.81 31.03
C PHE A 586 49.60 -13.98 29.61
N PHE A 587 50.25 -13.39 28.59
CA PHE A 587 49.69 -13.35 27.23
C PHE A 587 50.30 -14.31 26.20
N HIS A 588 51.16 -15.26 26.61
CA HIS A 588 51.58 -16.33 25.71
C HIS A 588 51.75 -17.70 26.38
N ARG A 589 50.63 -18.42 26.59
CA ARG A 589 50.53 -19.86 26.26
C ARG A 589 49.09 -20.39 26.24
N ARG A 590 48.31 -19.95 25.25
CA ARG A 590 47.27 -20.81 24.64
C ARG A 590 47.55 -20.87 23.15
N ARG A 591 48.29 -21.89 22.74
CA ARG A 591 48.36 -22.30 21.33
C ARG A 591 47.47 -23.52 21.19
N THR A 592 46.21 -23.28 20.82
CA THR A 592 45.36 -24.31 20.23
C THR A 592 45.83 -24.52 18.79
N PHE A 593 46.39 -25.69 18.51
CA PHE A 593 46.64 -26.11 17.12
C PHE A 593 45.36 -26.73 16.58
N THR A 594 44.70 -26.05 15.66
CA THR A 594 43.64 -26.63 14.83
C THR A 594 44.29 -27.24 13.59
N TYR A 595 44.30 -28.57 13.50
CA TYR A 595 44.62 -29.27 12.26
C TYR A 595 43.31 -29.49 11.49
N GLN A 596 43.21 -28.94 10.28
CA GLN A 596 42.10 -29.24 9.37
C GLN A 596 42.45 -30.50 8.56
N SER A 597 41.82 -31.61 8.92
CA SER A 597 41.65 -32.74 8.00
C SER A 597 40.37 -32.51 7.21
N GLY A 598 40.41 -32.66 5.88
CA GLY A 598 39.35 -32.32 4.93
C GLY A 598 38.07 -33.17 4.99
N SER A 599 37.59 -33.57 6.17
CA SER A 599 36.36 -34.34 6.32
C SER A 599 35.50 -33.82 7.48
N GLY A 600 34.71 -32.77 7.22
CA GLY A 600 33.35 -32.54 7.78
C GLY A 600 33.03 -32.60 9.29
N GLU A 601 33.94 -32.92 10.21
CA GLU A 601 33.68 -33.02 11.66
C GLU A 601 34.76 -32.31 12.50
N GLU A 602 34.37 -31.57 13.55
CA GLU A 602 35.29 -30.97 14.52
C GLU A 602 35.62 -31.97 15.64
N THR A 603 36.91 -32.31 15.80
CA THR A 603 37.45 -33.06 16.95
C THR A 603 38.23 -32.10 17.84
N ILE A 604 37.83 -31.99 19.11
CA ILE A 604 38.52 -31.13 20.08
C ILE A 604 39.35 -32.03 21.01
N LEU A 605 40.66 -31.80 21.02
CA LEU A 605 41.62 -32.42 21.93
C LEU A 605 41.93 -31.46 23.08
N GLN A 606 41.67 -31.87 24.31
CA GLN A 606 41.99 -31.09 25.50
C GLN A 606 42.93 -31.86 26.42
N PHE A 607 43.98 -31.17 26.88
CA PHE A 607 44.96 -31.69 27.82
C PHE A 607 44.84 -30.93 29.14
N ASN A 608 44.31 -31.60 30.15
CA ASN A 608 44.23 -31.04 31.50
C ASN A 608 45.06 -31.91 32.43
N SER A 609 46.07 -31.29 33.06
CA SER A 609 46.76 -31.81 34.24
C SER A 609 47.23 -33.28 34.14
N GLY A 610 47.78 -33.67 32.98
CA GLY A 610 48.37 -35.01 32.79
C GLY A 610 47.46 -36.06 32.16
N THR A 611 46.22 -35.73 31.77
CA THR A 611 45.31 -36.66 31.06
C THR A 611 44.72 -36.02 29.80
N LEU A 612 44.60 -36.83 28.74
CA LEU A 612 44.22 -36.41 27.39
C LEU A 612 42.83 -36.99 27.06
N THR A 613 41.85 -36.11 26.89
CA THR A 613 40.44 -36.51 26.63
C THR A 613 39.98 -36.06 25.24
N LEU A 614 39.29 -36.97 24.54
CA LEU A 614 38.76 -36.79 23.18
C LEU A 614 37.24 -36.67 23.22
N THR A 615 36.68 -35.57 22.71
CA THR A 615 35.23 -35.37 22.58
C THR A 615 34.85 -34.89 21.19
N ARG A 616 33.90 -35.58 20.54
CA ARG A 616 33.25 -35.17 19.28
C ARG A 616 31.92 -34.50 19.55
N ARG A 617 31.62 -33.39 18.86
CA ARG A 617 30.30 -32.74 18.86
C ARG A 617 29.85 -32.41 17.42
N PRO A 618 28.56 -32.52 17.11
CA PRO A 618 27.99 -31.98 15.87
C PRO A 618 27.79 -30.45 15.94
N LYS A 619 28.00 -29.76 14.82
CA LYS A 619 28.10 -28.29 14.71
C LYS A 619 26.71 -27.62 14.62
N PRO A 620 26.44 -26.49 15.30
CA PRO A 620 25.26 -25.66 15.04
C PRO A 620 25.40 -24.89 13.72
N GLN A 621 24.30 -24.70 13.00
CA GLN A 621 24.25 -23.95 11.73
C GLN A 621 24.71 -22.48 11.88
N PRO A 622 25.41 -21.91 10.88
CA PRO A 622 25.83 -20.50 10.91
C PRO A 622 24.72 -19.55 10.45
N GLU A 623 24.63 -18.38 11.10
CA GLU A 623 23.87 -17.21 10.64
C GLU A 623 24.44 -16.65 9.31
N PRO A 624 23.62 -16.00 8.46
CA PRO A 624 24.07 -15.56 7.15
C PRO A 624 25.03 -14.36 7.24
N LEU A 625 26.15 -14.47 6.53
CA LEU A 625 27.08 -13.38 6.25
C LEU A 625 26.34 -12.24 5.54
N SER A 626 26.35 -11.05 6.12
CA SER A 626 25.88 -9.83 5.45
C SER A 626 26.93 -9.38 4.42
N TYR A 627 26.62 -9.49 3.14
CA TYR A 627 27.44 -8.90 2.08
C TYR A 627 27.22 -7.38 2.01
N PRO A 628 28.24 -6.59 1.68
CA PRO A 628 28.07 -5.15 1.45
C PRO A 628 27.19 -4.95 0.22
N ILE A 629 26.12 -4.19 0.38
CA ILE A 629 25.26 -3.75 -0.72
C ILE A 629 26.12 -2.86 -1.65
N LEU A 630 26.17 -3.22 -2.93
CA LEU A 630 26.77 -2.39 -3.98
C LEU A 630 25.69 -1.43 -4.48
N GLU A 631 25.99 -0.14 -4.49
CA GLU A 631 25.07 0.87 -5.02
C GLU A 631 25.24 0.97 -6.54
N TRP A 632 24.16 1.28 -7.26
CA TRP A 632 24.14 1.30 -8.73
C TRP A 632 25.13 2.29 -9.36
N GLU A 633 25.54 3.30 -8.60
CA GLU A 633 26.47 4.35 -9.05
C GLU A 633 27.92 3.85 -9.16
N ASP A 634 28.26 2.73 -8.53
CA ASP A 634 29.61 2.14 -8.52
C ASP A 634 29.89 1.22 -9.72
N ILE A 635 28.90 1.00 -10.60
CA ILE A 635 28.96 0.02 -11.69
C ILE A 635 28.89 0.72 -13.05
N LYS A 636 29.93 0.55 -13.86
CA LYS A 636 29.95 1.07 -15.25
C LYS A 636 29.97 -0.09 -16.25
N PHE A 637 28.92 -0.20 -17.05
CA PHE A 637 28.84 -1.18 -18.14
C PHE A 637 29.68 -0.73 -19.33
N GLU A 638 30.50 -1.64 -19.87
CA GLU A 638 31.41 -1.35 -20.98
C GLU A 638 30.86 -1.90 -22.30
N ASP A 639 31.03 -3.20 -22.56
CA ASP A 639 30.64 -3.86 -23.82
C ASP A 639 29.93 -5.22 -23.60
N MET A 640 29.06 -5.61 -24.53
CA MET A 640 28.42 -6.93 -24.54
C MET A 640 29.43 -7.99 -25.00
N ILE A 641 29.66 -9.02 -24.18
CA ILE A 641 30.69 -10.05 -24.43
C ILE A 641 30.09 -11.24 -25.20
N GLY A 642 28.78 -11.48 -25.09
CA GLY A 642 28.07 -12.51 -25.87
C GLY A 642 26.62 -12.74 -25.43
N GLU A 643 25.82 -13.35 -26.31
CA GLU A 643 24.42 -13.73 -26.06
C GLU A 643 24.25 -15.24 -26.24
N GLY A 644 23.75 -15.91 -25.20
CA GLY A 644 23.47 -17.35 -25.22
C GLY A 644 22.00 -17.65 -24.89
N ASN A 645 21.62 -18.93 -24.91
CA ASN A 645 20.24 -19.40 -24.70
C ASN A 645 19.60 -18.95 -23.36
N PHE A 646 20.40 -18.46 -22.41
CA PHE A 646 19.97 -18.03 -21.08
C PHE A 646 20.23 -16.54 -20.80
N GLY A 647 20.38 -15.72 -21.84
CA GLY A 647 20.49 -14.26 -21.73
C GLY A 647 21.85 -13.67 -22.11
N GLN A 648 21.98 -12.36 -21.91
CA GLN A 648 23.10 -11.54 -22.38
C GLN A 648 24.17 -11.41 -21.29
N VAL A 649 25.44 -11.53 -21.66
CA VAL A 649 26.58 -11.32 -20.75
C VAL A 649 27.27 -10.02 -21.13
N ILE A 650 27.38 -9.11 -20.16
CA ILE A 650 27.90 -7.75 -20.34
C ILE A 650 29.12 -7.56 -19.45
N ARG A 651 30.18 -6.96 -19.99
CA ARG A 651 31.35 -6.52 -19.22
C ARG A 651 30.98 -5.32 -18.37
N ALA A 652 31.33 -5.33 -17.10
CA ALA A 652 31.16 -4.20 -16.20
C ALA A 652 32.45 -3.93 -15.40
N MET A 653 32.73 -2.66 -15.17
CA MET A 653 33.81 -2.20 -14.30
C MET A 653 33.17 -1.68 -13.01
N ILE A 654 33.52 -2.28 -11.88
CA ILE A 654 33.04 -1.87 -10.55
C ILE A 654 34.14 -1.05 -9.88
N LYS A 655 33.78 0.14 -9.37
CA LYS A 655 34.72 1.03 -8.68
C LYS A 655 34.21 1.34 -7.27
N LYS A 656 34.91 0.83 -6.26
CA LYS A 656 34.58 1.06 -4.85
C LYS A 656 35.85 1.32 -4.06
N ASP A 657 35.85 2.36 -3.22
CA ASP A 657 36.99 2.76 -2.38
C ASP A 657 38.32 2.95 -3.14
N GLY A 658 38.24 3.47 -4.37
CA GLY A 658 39.42 3.73 -5.21
C GLY A 658 39.98 2.49 -5.94
N LEU A 659 39.49 1.29 -5.64
CA LEU A 659 39.84 0.05 -6.33
C LEU A 659 38.91 -0.15 -7.54
N LYS A 660 39.48 -0.68 -8.64
CA LYS A 660 38.74 -1.01 -9.88
C LYS A 660 38.79 -2.51 -10.12
N MET A 661 37.63 -3.10 -10.39
CA MET A 661 37.49 -4.53 -10.67
C MET A 661 36.71 -4.76 -11.97
N ASN A 662 37.22 -5.63 -12.83
CA ASN A 662 36.49 -6.08 -14.02
C ASN A 662 35.59 -7.26 -13.66
N ALA A 663 34.31 -7.17 -14.02
CA ALA A 663 33.31 -8.19 -13.79
C ALA A 663 32.53 -8.50 -15.09
N ALA A 664 32.00 -9.71 -15.19
CA ALA A 664 31.05 -10.08 -16.24
C ALA A 664 29.69 -10.31 -15.59
N ILE A 665 28.66 -9.58 -16.05
CA ILE A 665 27.32 -9.60 -15.49
C ILE A 665 26.39 -10.28 -16.49
N LYS A 666 25.72 -11.36 -16.07
CA LYS A 666 24.76 -12.10 -16.87
C LYS A 666 23.34 -11.60 -16.58
N MET A 667 22.68 -11.07 -17.59
CA MET A 667 21.28 -10.64 -17.53
C MET A 667 20.37 -11.78 -17.99
N LEU A 668 19.50 -12.26 -17.11
CA LEU A 668 18.52 -13.31 -17.41
C LEU A 668 17.29 -12.70 -18.09
N LYS A 669 16.80 -13.34 -19.15
CA LYS A 669 15.57 -12.95 -19.84
C LYS A 669 14.37 -13.46 -19.02
N GLY A 670 13.51 -12.57 -18.56
CA GLY A 670 12.47 -12.88 -17.57
C GLY A 670 11.43 -13.88 -18.08
N GLU A 671 11.28 -15.00 -17.37
CA GLU A 671 10.10 -15.86 -17.38
C GLU A 671 9.61 -16.05 -15.95
N CYS A 672 8.33 -15.81 -15.71
CA CYS A 672 7.65 -16.12 -14.46
C CYS A 672 6.59 -17.19 -14.75
N CYS A 673 6.78 -18.37 -14.14
CA CYS A 673 5.84 -19.47 -13.85
C CYS A 673 5.04 -20.13 -15.00
N ARG A 674 5.43 -21.38 -15.34
CA ARG A 674 4.54 -22.41 -15.93
C ARG A 674 4.67 -23.77 -15.21
N GLY A 675 3.59 -24.16 -14.52
CA GLY A 675 3.04 -25.52 -14.32
C GLY A 675 3.94 -26.69 -13.86
N VAL A 676 3.69 -27.22 -12.66
CA VAL A 676 4.16 -28.55 -12.22
C VAL A 676 3.11 -29.63 -12.50
N GLY A 677 3.47 -30.60 -13.32
CA GLY A 677 2.94 -31.97 -13.32
C GLY A 677 4.10 -32.95 -13.41
N ARG A 678 4.62 -33.39 -12.24
CA ARG A 678 5.71 -34.37 -11.96
C ARG A 678 7.02 -34.19 -12.78
N ALA A 679 8.19 -33.92 -12.21
CA ALA A 679 8.71 -34.22 -10.88
C ALA A 679 9.46 -33.02 -10.27
N GLU A 680 9.17 -32.83 -8.98
CA GLU A 680 10.00 -32.28 -7.91
C GLU A 680 10.75 -30.95 -8.11
N GLY A 681 10.25 -29.93 -7.40
CA GLY A 681 11.11 -29.04 -6.64
C GLY A 681 11.10 -27.57 -7.07
N VAL A 682 10.47 -26.75 -6.20
CA VAL A 682 10.88 -25.36 -5.87
C VAL A 682 10.61 -24.33 -6.98
N ALA A 683 9.51 -23.56 -6.90
CA ALA A 683 9.38 -22.32 -6.12
C ALA A 683 10.37 -21.24 -6.56
N ASP A 684 9.91 -20.40 -7.49
CA ASP A 684 10.39 -19.03 -7.62
C ASP A 684 9.90 -18.20 -6.43
N THR A 685 10.83 -17.60 -5.70
CA THR A 685 10.73 -16.16 -5.43
C THR A 685 12.03 -15.51 -5.83
N ALA A 686 11.90 -14.68 -6.87
CA ALA A 686 12.83 -13.67 -7.25
C ALA A 686 13.12 -12.72 -6.07
N GLY A 687 14.28 -12.92 -5.48
CA GLY A 687 15.13 -11.85 -5.00
C GLY A 687 16.51 -12.15 -5.55
N SER A 688 16.83 -11.71 -6.77
CA SER A 688 18.20 -11.88 -7.27
C SER A 688 19.10 -10.85 -6.58
N GLN A 689 19.51 -11.22 -5.37
CA GLN A 689 20.83 -10.92 -4.84
C GLN A 689 21.84 -11.22 -5.95
N ALA A 690 22.65 -10.23 -6.33
CA ALA A 690 23.84 -10.49 -7.11
C ALA A 690 24.83 -11.25 -6.21
N ALA A 691 24.82 -12.58 -6.30
CA ALA A 691 25.85 -13.41 -5.70
C ALA A 691 27.11 -13.32 -6.56
N LEU A 692 28.11 -12.55 -6.10
CA LEU A 692 29.46 -12.57 -6.63
C LEU A 692 30.17 -13.82 -6.09
N GLY A 693 30.27 -14.86 -6.92
CA GLY A 693 31.24 -15.94 -6.71
C GLY A 693 32.61 -15.45 -7.17
N ALA A 694 33.50 -15.14 -6.22
CA ALA A 694 34.92 -14.99 -6.49
C ALA A 694 35.57 -16.37 -6.35
N GLU A 695 35.79 -17.07 -7.47
CA GLU A 695 36.72 -18.20 -7.49
C GLU A 695 38.14 -17.66 -7.66
N GLU A 696 38.99 -17.97 -6.67
CA GLU A 696 40.42 -17.71 -6.71
C GLU A 696 41.04 -18.60 -7.79
N GLY A 697 41.65 -17.95 -8.78
CA GLY A 697 42.14 -18.60 -10.00
C GLY A 697 43.12 -19.73 -9.72
N ARG A 698 42.79 -20.91 -10.26
CA ARG A 698 43.76 -21.98 -10.51
C ARG A 698 43.74 -22.28 -12.00
N GLU A 699 44.87 -22.03 -12.65
CA GLU A 699 45.10 -22.39 -14.05
C GLU A 699 44.82 -23.88 -14.29
N ILE A 700 43.93 -24.18 -15.23
CA ILE A 700 43.84 -25.50 -15.86
C ILE A 700 43.73 -25.27 -17.39
N PRO A 701 44.48 -26.01 -18.22
CA PRO A 701 44.78 -25.61 -19.59
C PRO A 701 43.59 -25.77 -20.54
N THR A 702 43.63 -24.96 -21.58
CA THR A 702 42.89 -25.13 -22.83
C THR A 702 43.10 -26.52 -23.41
N GLU A 703 42.06 -27.35 -23.42
CA GLU A 703 41.78 -28.28 -24.53
C GLU A 703 40.35 -28.85 -24.41
N GLU A 704 39.56 -28.56 -25.44
CA GLU A 704 38.68 -29.49 -26.14
C GLU A 704 37.44 -30.11 -25.42
N TRP A 705 36.26 -29.82 -26.01
CA TRP A 705 35.20 -30.75 -26.45
C TRP A 705 33.76 -30.26 -26.18
N ARG A 706 33.08 -30.00 -27.30
CA ARG A 706 31.65 -30.20 -27.65
C ARG A 706 30.53 -29.53 -26.87
#